data_AF-A0A5M4D582-F1
#
_entry.id   AF-A0A5M4D582-F1
#
_cell.length_a   1.000
_cell.length_b   1.000
_cell.length_c   1.000
_cell.angle_alpha   90.00
_cell.angle_beta   90.00
_cell.angle_gamma   90.00
#
_symmetry.space_group_name_H-M   'P 1'
#
loop_
_entity.id
_entity.type
_entity.pdbx_description
1 polymer ?
#
loop_
_entity_poly.entity_id
_entity_poly.type
_entity_poly.pdbx_seq_one_letter_code
_entity_poly.pdbx_strand_id
1 'polypeptide(L)'
;MGDTSPILSAPIGALTSRGEQNVMNRRGMYMGVVALVGLAGSAYAQDSVSNLGTSLPGDALSPWASQSQRVSYVVDLTAFQTSWGNEFGIAPLIKSSKASSVFAGSMVSAQYLSKDMLSGVPYASTQYKAWENAPGQGVNPQNNATTGTVNAPAGSSNQFAAAMAEFATSTGGFNYNGLIGAVVNYSPADSSRLYVTRVVGAVNTTNDTTGDSSQLGFGSVDADGNLHYRADAFNIVGSPGLPSVTGNNLYRTSLLSRGNVLNQIIGNPAGLDATTALLTGSSVTHNTPNHIPQSAAGSAVQAATNFNNQYVRGATSPLTADSTHLGAGVTNHRGGLGSTTSQVLGTGVTTFGILAQTGGNTTSFDVFSVNAAGDVIDKAVVTVPASVTDNSDGFVLNYTASAEFRQYASQTAARGGNGQVALGRDRNGMGLIAATMHENGLNDDFSTQILVARRNPGTGETQWTMAAYIDQAFLSGNSGKEVFDGSGAVIGVLTPLFNVTGGMPLGPSMSSPVIDAAGNVWFLSAVELFNRLPGGGSDFDNALFRAVYDEATFSYRLELVLELGSVFAGPNSGLNYQIQFLSIADSNSIDSATVFSGNGASHTWNNVPLDDLSNEDPRTSGGFVLQASIAYDVDGDGTYDNGGGVDEEYNALLFIGSMIDAGPQPCNDADFAEPYGVLNFFDVQAFLQAFSAHNPIADLVADGQFNFFDVQVFLQAFSAGCP
;
A
#
# COMPACT_ATOMS: atom_id res chain seq x y z
N MET A 1 -57.44 23.10 14.23
CA MET A 1 -58.04 23.39 15.56
C MET A 1 -56.96 23.05 16.55
N GLY A 2 -56.27 23.96 17.22
CA GLY A 2 -56.63 25.30 17.64
C GLY A 2 -56.19 25.40 19.10
N ASP A 3 -55.54 26.52 19.43
CA ASP A 3 -55.30 27.07 20.76
C ASP A 3 -54.11 26.60 21.59
N THR A 4 -53.37 27.45 22.30
CA THR A 4 -52.94 28.86 22.17
C THR A 4 -52.02 29.12 23.37
N SER A 5 -50.93 29.88 23.18
CA SER A 5 -50.04 30.40 24.23
C SER A 5 -50.78 31.29 25.26
N PRO A 6 -50.17 31.76 26.39
CA PRO A 6 -49.31 32.96 26.32
C PRO A 6 -48.27 33.26 27.47
N ILE A 7 -47.11 33.82 27.08
CA ILE A 7 -46.60 35.19 27.46
C ILE A 7 -45.68 35.47 28.72
N LEU A 8 -44.74 36.42 28.46
CA LEU A 8 -43.98 37.41 29.31
C LEU A 8 -42.80 36.89 30.17
N SER A 9 -41.65 37.55 30.39
CA SER A 9 -40.88 38.67 29.80
C SER A 9 -39.72 39.00 30.77
N ALA A 10 -38.57 39.42 30.24
CA ALA A 10 -37.33 39.82 30.94
C ALA A 10 -37.50 41.00 31.95
N PRO A 11 -36.48 41.46 32.76
CA PRO A 11 -35.28 42.14 32.21
C PRO A 11 -33.95 42.24 33.05
N ILE A 12 -32.86 42.58 32.34
CA ILE A 12 -31.77 43.56 32.63
C ILE A 12 -30.80 43.39 33.83
N GLY A 13 -29.48 43.53 33.55
CA GLY A 13 -28.50 44.07 34.50
C GLY A 13 -27.02 43.87 34.16
N ALA A 14 -26.40 44.81 33.45
CA ALA A 14 -24.95 44.90 33.19
C ALA A 14 -24.22 45.73 34.26
N LEU A 15 -22.92 45.47 34.55
CA LEU A 15 -21.89 46.39 35.13
C LEU A 15 -20.54 45.61 35.25
N THR A 16 -19.55 45.76 34.36
CA THR A 16 -18.40 46.71 34.34
C THR A 16 -17.27 46.50 35.37
N SER A 17 -16.11 46.08 34.83
CA SER A 17 -14.78 46.77 34.86
C SER A 17 -13.87 46.84 36.11
N ARG A 18 -12.56 46.74 35.79
CA ARG A 18 -11.32 47.15 36.51
C ARG A 18 -10.83 46.20 37.61
N GLY A 19 -9.55 45.88 37.75
CA GLY A 19 -8.33 46.34 37.09
C GLY A 19 -7.12 46.10 38.02
N GLU A 20 -6.02 45.60 37.45
CA GLU A 20 -4.61 45.78 37.82
C GLU A 20 -4.09 45.35 39.22
N GLN A 21 -2.99 44.57 39.25
CA GLN A 21 -1.65 45.11 39.56
C GLN A 21 -0.48 44.13 39.28
N ASN A 22 0.61 44.76 38.82
CA ASN A 22 1.89 44.24 38.34
C ASN A 22 2.84 43.72 39.44
N VAL A 23 3.76 42.82 39.08
CA VAL A 23 5.18 42.94 39.47
C VAL A 23 6.09 42.62 38.28
N MET A 24 6.91 43.61 37.93
CA MET A 24 7.94 43.63 36.89
C MET A 24 9.25 43.03 37.42
N ASN A 25 10.03 42.36 36.56
CA ASN A 25 11.49 42.48 36.63
C ASN A 25 12.12 42.43 35.22
N ARG A 26 12.94 43.45 34.93
CA ARG A 26 13.57 43.77 33.64
C ARG A 26 14.95 43.11 33.52
N ARG A 27 15.37 42.75 32.29
CA ARG A 27 16.46 43.41 31.51
C ARG A 27 17.05 42.45 30.46
N GLY A 28 17.22 42.95 29.23
CA GLY A 28 18.07 42.32 28.21
C GLY A 28 17.68 42.69 26.78
N MET A 29 17.90 43.94 26.39
CA MET A 29 17.67 44.42 25.02
C MET A 29 18.89 44.07 24.15
N TYR A 30 18.71 43.18 23.18
CA TYR A 30 19.61 43.03 22.03
C TYR A 30 18.83 43.35 20.75
N MET A 31 19.23 44.45 20.10
CA MET A 31 18.87 44.73 18.71
C MET A 31 19.60 43.73 17.82
N GLY A 32 18.86 42.80 17.22
CA GLY A 32 19.32 41.94 16.13
C GLY A 32 18.62 42.35 14.83
N VAL A 33 19.41 42.63 13.81
CA VAL A 33 18.99 42.92 12.44
C VAL A 33 18.10 41.78 11.94
N VAL A 34 16.83 42.07 11.62
CA VAL A 34 15.95 41.14 10.92
C VAL A 34 16.43 41.06 9.48
N ALA A 35 17.25 40.04 9.19
CA ALA A 35 17.36 39.54 7.84
C ALA A 35 15.98 38.98 7.46
N LEU A 36 15.41 39.49 6.38
CA LEU A 36 14.25 38.90 5.71
C LEU A 36 14.63 37.49 5.26
N VAL A 37 14.43 36.50 6.13
CA VAL A 37 14.30 35.11 5.73
C VAL A 37 12.99 35.03 4.96
N GLY A 38 13.06 34.67 3.68
CA GLY A 38 11.88 34.35 2.89
C GLY A 38 11.13 33.25 3.60
N LEU A 39 9.93 33.59 4.11
CA LEU A 39 8.97 32.60 4.57
C LEU A 39 8.61 31.75 3.35
N ALA A 40 9.19 30.56 3.26
CA ALA A 40 8.65 29.50 2.43
C ALA A 40 7.26 29.19 2.99
N GLY A 41 6.22 29.59 2.25
CA GLY A 41 4.86 29.16 2.56
C GLY A 41 4.77 27.65 2.41
N SER A 42 4.25 26.99 3.44
CA SER A 42 3.91 25.57 3.47
C SER A 42 2.83 25.24 2.41
N ALA A 43 2.72 24.00 1.95
CA ALA A 43 1.89 23.62 0.79
C ALA A 43 1.34 22.19 0.90
N TYR A 44 0.05 21.96 0.59
CA TYR A 44 -0.75 20.79 1.04
C TYR A 44 -1.71 20.25 -0.11
N ALA A 45 -2.49 19.16 -0.06
CA ALA A 45 -2.65 18.05 -1.07
C ALA A 45 -4.02 17.39 -1.44
N GLN A 46 -4.08 16.31 -2.29
CA GLN A 46 -5.27 15.49 -2.75
C GLN A 46 -6.32 15.01 -1.73
N ASP A 47 -6.07 15.17 -0.45
CA ASP A 47 -7.14 15.30 0.51
C ASP A 47 -7.94 16.59 0.18
N SER A 48 -9.02 16.41 -0.58
CA SER A 48 -9.87 17.49 -1.10
C SER A 48 -11.33 17.06 -1.20
N VAL A 49 -12.21 18.04 -1.38
CA VAL A 49 -13.62 17.86 -1.71
C VAL A 49 -14.02 18.86 -2.78
N SER A 50 -15.18 18.70 -3.39
CA SER A 50 -15.68 19.68 -4.35
C SER A 50 -15.95 21.03 -3.67
N ASN A 51 -15.77 22.12 -4.42
CA ASN A 51 -16.20 23.46 -3.99
C ASN A 51 -17.72 23.72 -4.15
N LEU A 52 -18.49 22.69 -4.51
CA LEU A 52 -19.92 22.80 -4.78
C LEU A 52 -20.78 22.66 -3.51
N GLY A 53 -20.23 22.10 -2.42
CA GLY A 53 -20.94 21.90 -1.15
C GLY A 53 -22.09 20.90 -1.25
N THR A 54 -21.95 19.88 -2.10
CA THR A 54 -22.91 18.79 -2.30
C THR A 54 -22.18 17.48 -2.58
N SER A 55 -22.72 16.36 -2.12
CA SER A 55 -22.13 15.01 -2.24
C SER A 55 -21.78 14.60 -3.68
N LEU A 56 -22.58 15.03 -4.66
CA LEU A 56 -22.30 14.88 -6.08
C LEU A 56 -22.22 16.26 -6.74
N PRO A 57 -21.37 16.44 -7.76
CA PRO A 57 -20.55 15.44 -8.42
C PRO A 57 -19.28 14.98 -7.68
N GLY A 58 -18.91 15.58 -6.54
CA GLY A 58 -17.59 15.39 -5.95
C GLY A 58 -16.45 15.88 -6.85
N ASP A 59 -15.21 15.54 -6.54
CA ASP A 59 -14.01 16.07 -7.20
C ASP A 59 -13.07 15.02 -7.78
N ALA A 60 -13.45 13.73 -7.79
CA ALA A 60 -12.62 12.73 -8.44
C ALA A 60 -12.40 13.03 -9.94
N LEU A 61 -11.21 12.69 -10.42
CA LEU A 61 -10.79 13.03 -11.78
C LEU A 61 -11.44 12.11 -12.82
N SER A 62 -11.79 12.66 -13.99
CA SER A 62 -12.19 11.84 -15.14
C SER A 62 -11.04 10.91 -15.57
N PRO A 63 -11.32 9.64 -15.93
CA PRO A 63 -10.29 8.74 -16.45
C PRO A 63 -9.91 9.04 -17.91
N TRP A 64 -10.66 9.90 -18.60
CA TRP A 64 -10.51 10.15 -20.04
C TRP A 64 -9.99 11.54 -20.39
N ALA A 65 -10.21 12.53 -19.52
CA ALA A 65 -9.78 13.90 -19.78
C ALA A 65 -8.25 13.98 -19.85
N SER A 66 -7.71 14.68 -20.86
CA SER A 66 -6.26 14.81 -21.09
C SER A 66 -5.53 15.42 -19.88
N GLN A 67 -6.12 16.43 -19.27
CA GLN A 67 -5.62 17.10 -18.06
C GLN A 67 -5.67 16.22 -16.79
N SER A 68 -6.34 15.07 -16.84
CA SER A 68 -6.43 14.10 -15.75
C SER A 68 -5.51 12.90 -15.94
N GLN A 69 -4.90 12.75 -17.12
CA GLN A 69 -4.04 11.61 -17.44
C GLN A 69 -2.77 11.58 -16.61
N ARG A 70 -2.22 12.75 -16.27
CA ARG A 70 -1.11 12.90 -15.33
C ARG A 70 -1.28 14.19 -14.54
N VAL A 71 -1.26 14.07 -13.22
CA VAL A 71 -1.50 15.18 -12.28
C VAL A 71 -0.56 15.04 -11.10
N SER A 72 0.11 16.15 -10.75
CA SER A 72 1.07 16.18 -9.65
C SER A 72 0.56 17.08 -8.53
N TYR A 73 0.59 16.56 -7.31
CA TYR A 73 0.11 17.21 -6.09
C TYR A 73 0.91 16.73 -4.89
N VAL A 74 0.99 17.52 -3.82
CA VAL A 74 1.48 16.99 -2.53
C VAL A 74 0.39 16.13 -1.88
N VAL A 75 0.69 15.32 -0.85
CA VAL A 75 -0.17 14.54 0.10
C VAL A 75 0.46 14.61 1.47
N ASP A 76 -0.28 15.07 2.48
CA ASP A 76 0.24 15.17 3.85
C ASP A 76 -0.45 14.14 4.73
N LEU A 77 0.38 13.48 5.53
CA LEU A 77 -0.03 12.39 6.39
C LEU A 77 -0.56 12.93 7.71
N THR A 78 -1.66 12.34 8.16
CA THR A 78 -2.22 12.57 9.49
C THR A 78 -1.67 11.52 10.44
N ALA A 79 -0.99 11.97 11.49
CA ALA A 79 -0.49 11.07 12.52
C ALA A 79 -1.64 10.41 13.29
N PHE A 80 -1.50 9.11 13.57
CA PHE A 80 -2.39 8.35 14.44
C PHE A 80 -1.59 7.30 15.21
N GLN A 81 -2.17 6.83 16.31
CA GLN A 81 -1.55 5.81 17.15
C GLN A 81 -2.32 4.50 17.04
N THR A 82 -1.58 3.40 16.95
CA THR A 82 -2.13 2.06 17.08
C THR A 82 -2.52 1.78 18.53
N SER A 83 -3.19 0.64 18.75
CA SER A 83 -3.46 0.12 20.10
C SER A 83 -2.22 -0.09 20.97
N TRP A 84 -1.02 -0.28 20.38
CA TRP A 84 0.24 -0.41 21.13
C TRP A 84 0.93 0.94 21.37
N GLY A 85 0.39 2.04 20.84
CA GLY A 85 0.97 3.37 20.94
C GLY A 85 2.04 3.68 19.89
N ASN A 86 2.20 2.82 18.87
CA ASN A 86 3.09 3.10 17.75
C ASN A 86 2.46 4.16 16.85
N GLU A 87 3.27 5.14 16.43
CA GLU A 87 2.81 6.25 15.60
C GLU A 87 3.03 5.97 14.11
N PHE A 88 1.96 6.07 13.34
CA PHE A 88 1.95 6.02 11.88
C PHE A 88 1.26 7.26 11.32
N GLY A 89 1.47 7.50 10.03
CA GLY A 89 0.79 8.52 9.25
C GLY A 89 -0.16 7.88 8.26
N ILE A 90 -1.32 8.49 8.04
CA ILE A 90 -2.30 8.04 7.05
C ILE A 90 -2.74 9.18 6.14
N ALA A 91 -2.95 8.90 4.86
CA ALA A 91 -3.62 9.83 3.95
C ALA A 91 -4.27 9.12 2.75
N PRO A 92 -5.31 9.71 2.14
CA PRO A 92 -5.81 9.28 0.84
C PRO A 92 -4.81 9.66 -0.27
N LEU A 93 -4.01 8.68 -0.71
CA LEU A 93 -2.95 8.87 -1.69
C LEU A 93 -3.47 9.02 -3.13
N ILE A 94 -4.53 8.28 -3.45
CA ILE A 94 -5.19 8.29 -4.77
C ILE A 94 -6.69 8.04 -4.61
N LYS A 95 -7.55 8.98 -5.04
CA LYS A 95 -8.97 8.70 -5.30
C LYS A 95 -9.17 7.95 -6.63
N SER A 96 -10.12 7.02 -6.67
CA SER A 96 -10.57 6.40 -7.92
C SER A 96 -11.13 7.45 -8.87
N SER A 97 -11.11 7.17 -10.16
CA SER A 97 -11.59 8.06 -11.22
C SER A 97 -13.12 8.09 -11.27
N LYS A 98 -13.67 9.20 -11.75
CA LYS A 98 -15.10 9.35 -11.98
C LYS A 98 -15.49 8.94 -13.40
N ALA A 99 -15.93 7.70 -13.57
CA ALA A 99 -16.47 7.19 -14.84
C ALA A 99 -17.99 7.34 -14.96
N SER A 100 -18.70 7.55 -13.86
CA SER A 100 -20.15 7.65 -13.78
C SER A 100 -20.59 8.94 -13.11
N SER A 101 -21.74 9.49 -13.51
CA SER A 101 -22.31 10.71 -12.92
C SER A 101 -23.04 10.47 -11.60
N VAL A 102 -23.44 9.23 -11.32
CA VAL A 102 -24.22 8.86 -10.11
C VAL A 102 -23.36 8.51 -8.89
N PHE A 103 -22.04 8.38 -9.06
CA PHE A 103 -21.09 8.13 -7.99
C PHE A 103 -19.98 9.18 -8.03
N ALA A 104 -19.35 9.48 -6.89
CA ALA A 104 -18.22 10.41 -6.88
C ALA A 104 -16.94 9.75 -7.42
N GLY A 105 -16.79 8.42 -7.31
CA GLY A 105 -15.67 7.65 -7.86
C GLY A 105 -16.06 6.25 -8.31
N SER A 106 -15.13 5.55 -8.95
CA SER A 106 -15.26 4.15 -9.37
C SER A 106 -14.96 3.18 -8.21
N MET A 107 -15.36 1.91 -8.34
CA MET A 107 -14.96 0.86 -7.42
C MET A 107 -13.52 0.43 -7.72
N VAL A 108 -12.85 -0.18 -6.75
CA VAL A 108 -11.48 -0.71 -6.89
C VAL A 108 -11.54 -2.22 -6.95
N SER A 109 -10.66 -2.86 -7.73
CA SER A 109 -10.60 -4.33 -7.83
C SER A 109 -9.26 -4.94 -7.45
N ALA A 110 -8.19 -4.14 -7.31
CA ALA A 110 -6.85 -4.59 -6.95
C ALA A 110 -5.94 -3.40 -6.67
N GLN A 111 -4.82 -3.65 -6.00
CA GLN A 111 -3.92 -2.64 -5.44
C GLN A 111 -2.54 -3.23 -5.16
N TYR A 112 -1.51 -2.39 -5.14
CA TYR A 112 -0.12 -2.81 -4.96
C TYR A 112 0.75 -1.62 -4.52
N LEU A 113 1.69 -1.88 -3.62
CA LEU A 113 2.79 -0.98 -3.25
C LEU A 113 4.11 -1.60 -3.71
N SER A 114 5.02 -0.79 -4.26
CA SER A 114 6.33 -1.27 -4.69
C SER A 114 7.07 -2.02 -3.57
N LYS A 115 7.73 -3.11 -3.93
CA LYS A 115 8.48 -3.95 -2.97
C LYS A 115 9.87 -3.39 -2.67
N ASP A 116 10.32 -2.50 -3.54
CA ASP A 116 11.53 -1.73 -3.45
C ASP A 116 11.23 -0.25 -3.19
N MET A 117 12.29 0.49 -2.86
CA MET A 117 12.32 1.94 -2.77
C MET A 117 13.62 2.42 -3.37
N LEU A 118 13.56 3.52 -4.12
CA LEU A 118 14.75 4.22 -4.60
C LEU A 118 15.12 5.31 -3.60
N SER A 119 16.40 5.43 -3.27
CA SER A 119 16.91 6.48 -2.40
C SER A 119 17.75 7.47 -3.21
N GLY A 120 17.72 8.74 -2.82
CA GLY A 120 18.56 9.75 -3.45
C GLY A 120 18.19 10.09 -4.90
N VAL A 121 16.93 9.88 -5.30
CA VAL A 121 16.47 10.13 -6.68
C VAL A 121 15.78 11.49 -6.85
N PRO A 122 15.77 12.08 -8.06
CA PRO A 122 15.03 13.30 -8.32
C PRO A 122 13.52 13.14 -8.11
N TYR A 123 12.85 14.24 -7.74
CA TYR A 123 11.39 14.30 -7.73
C TYR A 123 10.80 14.06 -9.13
N ALA A 124 9.71 13.29 -9.20
CA ALA A 124 9.05 12.89 -10.45
C ALA A 124 8.42 14.08 -11.22
N SER A 125 8.18 15.21 -10.55
CA SER A 125 7.68 16.45 -11.15
C SER A 125 8.44 17.64 -10.62
N THR A 126 8.55 18.71 -11.41
CA THR A 126 9.22 19.96 -10.99
C THR A 126 8.31 20.86 -10.14
N GLN A 127 6.99 20.71 -10.30
CA GLN A 127 5.98 21.44 -9.55
C GLN A 127 4.81 20.52 -9.17
N TYR A 128 4.21 20.81 -8.03
CA TYR A 128 3.09 20.08 -7.45
C TYR A 128 1.99 21.07 -7.09
N LYS A 129 0.74 20.72 -7.41
CA LYS A 129 -0.43 21.46 -6.96
C LYS A 129 -0.53 21.39 -5.45
N ALA A 130 -0.93 22.51 -4.84
CA ALA A 130 -1.05 22.60 -3.40
C ALA A 130 -2.16 23.52 -2.87
N TRP A 131 -2.76 23.17 -1.73
CA TRP A 131 -3.79 23.84 -0.94
C TRP A 131 -3.73 23.39 0.52
N GLU A 132 -3.90 24.33 1.46
CA GLU A 132 -3.75 24.08 2.90
C GLU A 132 -5.01 24.49 3.65
N ASN A 133 -5.57 23.57 4.45
CA ASN A 133 -6.76 23.82 5.25
C ASN A 133 -7.83 24.59 4.45
N ALA A 134 -8.04 24.16 3.20
CA ALA A 134 -8.79 24.91 2.21
C ALA A 134 -9.86 24.02 1.55
N PRO A 135 -11.03 23.87 2.20
CA PRO A 135 -12.12 23.08 1.66
C PRO A 135 -12.49 23.54 0.25
N GLY A 136 -12.75 22.60 -0.65
CA GLY A 136 -13.10 22.89 -2.04
C GLY A 136 -11.92 23.19 -2.97
N GLN A 137 -10.70 23.38 -2.48
CA GLN A 137 -9.51 23.41 -3.34
C GLN A 137 -9.07 21.97 -3.66
N GLY A 138 -8.51 21.77 -4.85
CA GLY A 138 -8.09 20.45 -5.30
C GLY A 138 -7.62 20.40 -6.73
N VAL A 139 -7.40 19.18 -7.22
CA VAL A 139 -6.82 18.96 -8.55
C VAL A 139 -7.83 18.90 -9.68
N ASN A 140 -9.12 18.75 -9.37
CA ASN A 140 -10.21 18.73 -10.35
C ASN A 140 -10.42 20.11 -10.97
N PRO A 141 -10.23 20.26 -12.28
CA PRO A 141 -10.32 21.56 -12.94
C PRO A 141 -11.75 22.07 -13.10
N GLN A 142 -12.78 21.25 -12.89
CA GLN A 142 -14.18 21.66 -12.96
C GLN A 142 -14.80 21.89 -11.58
N ASN A 143 -14.47 21.02 -10.63
CA ASN A 143 -15.21 20.91 -9.36
C ASN A 143 -14.40 21.36 -8.15
N ASN A 144 -13.16 21.85 -8.35
CA ASN A 144 -12.39 22.50 -7.30
C ASN A 144 -12.13 23.97 -7.63
N ALA A 145 -11.91 24.76 -6.59
CA ALA A 145 -11.33 26.10 -6.70
C ALA A 145 -9.85 26.03 -7.13
N THR A 146 -9.34 27.16 -7.64
CA THR A 146 -7.93 27.26 -8.06
C THR A 146 -6.99 26.94 -6.90
N THR A 147 -6.03 26.05 -7.16
CA THR A 147 -4.98 25.65 -6.23
C THR A 147 -3.70 26.45 -6.44
N GLY A 148 -2.92 26.60 -5.38
CA GLY A 148 -1.53 27.05 -5.48
C GLY A 148 -0.64 25.97 -6.10
N THR A 149 0.63 26.31 -6.31
CA THR A 149 1.66 25.33 -6.66
C THR A 149 2.90 25.55 -5.82
N VAL A 150 3.62 24.48 -5.57
CA VAL A 150 4.99 24.51 -5.03
C VAL A 150 5.96 23.83 -5.96
N ASN A 151 7.20 24.30 -5.91
CA ASN A 151 8.29 23.61 -6.57
C ASN A 151 8.64 22.34 -5.79
N ALA A 152 9.18 21.35 -6.50
CA ALA A 152 9.86 20.25 -5.85
C ALA A 152 10.93 20.79 -4.88
N PRO A 153 11.10 20.17 -3.69
CA PRO A 153 12.19 20.50 -2.79
C PRO A 153 13.55 20.44 -3.48
N ALA A 154 14.49 21.26 -3.00
CA ALA A 154 15.88 21.15 -3.41
C ALA A 154 16.49 19.84 -2.86
N GLY A 155 17.41 19.23 -3.61
CA GLY A 155 18.05 17.98 -3.22
C GLY A 155 17.37 16.74 -3.80
N SER A 156 17.70 15.59 -3.21
CA SER A 156 17.21 14.27 -3.62
C SER A 156 16.05 13.80 -2.72
N SER A 157 15.36 12.76 -3.16
CA SER A 157 14.18 12.19 -2.49
C SER A 157 14.28 10.68 -2.37
N ASN A 158 13.50 10.11 -1.45
CA ASN A 158 13.16 8.71 -1.50
C ASN A 158 11.91 8.54 -2.37
N GLN A 159 11.82 7.43 -3.11
CA GLN A 159 10.75 7.18 -4.06
C GLN A 159 10.22 5.75 -3.94
N PHE A 160 8.90 5.64 -3.90
CA PHE A 160 8.17 4.39 -4.08
C PHE A 160 7.05 4.59 -5.11
N ALA A 161 6.37 3.51 -5.47
CA ALA A 161 5.18 3.60 -6.31
C ALA A 161 4.02 2.81 -5.72
N ALA A 162 2.80 3.32 -5.92
CA ALA A 162 1.57 2.64 -5.56
C ALA A 162 0.59 2.69 -6.72
N ALA A 163 -0.23 1.66 -6.89
CA ALA A 163 -1.23 1.64 -7.96
C ALA A 163 -2.46 0.82 -7.58
N MET A 164 -3.55 1.08 -8.29
CA MET A 164 -4.81 0.34 -8.17
C MET A 164 -5.50 0.13 -9.53
N ALA A 165 -6.28 -0.93 -9.62
CA ALA A 165 -7.28 -1.13 -10.67
C ALA A 165 -8.64 -0.64 -10.21
N GLU A 166 -9.38 -0.05 -11.14
CA GLU A 166 -10.72 0.45 -10.91
C GLU A 166 -11.71 -0.04 -11.96
N PHE A 167 -12.99 -0.05 -11.58
CA PHE A 167 -14.09 -0.41 -12.47
C PHE A 167 -15.39 0.30 -12.12
N ALA A 168 -16.23 0.48 -13.14
CA ALA A 168 -17.57 1.03 -13.00
C ALA A 168 -18.44 0.68 -14.21
N THR A 169 -19.73 0.94 -14.08
CA THR A 169 -20.60 1.20 -15.24
C THR A 169 -20.57 2.70 -15.50
N SER A 170 -20.15 3.10 -16.71
CA SER A 170 -20.10 4.51 -17.12
C SER A 170 -21.48 5.14 -17.18
N THR A 171 -21.54 6.48 -17.24
CA THR A 171 -22.82 7.21 -17.42
C THR A 171 -23.60 6.74 -18.66
N GLY A 172 -22.91 6.41 -19.76
CA GLY A 172 -23.54 5.87 -20.97
C GLY A 172 -23.85 4.37 -20.91
N GLY A 173 -23.66 3.71 -19.77
CA GLY A 173 -24.03 2.31 -19.55
C GLY A 173 -23.00 1.28 -20.02
N PHE A 174 -21.75 1.68 -20.25
CA PHE A 174 -20.69 0.77 -20.71
C PHE A 174 -19.78 0.34 -19.56
N ASN A 175 -19.16 -0.83 -19.71
CA ASN A 175 -18.17 -1.32 -18.75
C ASN A 175 -16.88 -0.50 -18.82
N TYR A 176 -16.50 0.10 -17.71
CA TYR A 176 -15.23 0.78 -17.54
C TYR A 176 -14.30 -0.06 -16.68
N ASN A 177 -13.06 -0.24 -17.13
CA ASN A 177 -11.92 -0.69 -16.33
C ASN A 177 -10.71 0.20 -16.61
N GLY A 178 -10.00 0.58 -15.55
CA GLY A 178 -8.81 1.41 -15.65
C GLY A 178 -7.75 1.03 -14.61
N LEU A 179 -6.53 1.49 -14.86
CA LEU A 179 -5.40 1.39 -13.94
C LEU A 179 -4.88 2.79 -13.66
N ILE A 180 -4.81 3.15 -12.38
CA ILE A 180 -4.19 4.39 -11.92
C ILE A 180 -2.97 4.02 -11.07
N GLY A 181 -1.85 4.67 -11.32
CA GLY A 181 -0.68 4.58 -10.46
C GLY A 181 -0.23 5.95 -9.99
N ALA A 182 0.64 5.96 -8.99
CA ALA A 182 1.38 7.13 -8.56
C ALA A 182 2.84 6.75 -8.34
N VAL A 183 3.73 7.62 -8.80
CA VAL A 183 5.11 7.66 -8.31
C VAL A 183 5.15 8.72 -7.22
N VAL A 184 5.61 8.31 -6.04
CA VAL A 184 5.56 9.09 -4.82
C VAL A 184 6.97 9.34 -4.35
N ASN A 185 7.34 10.60 -4.28
CA ASN A 185 8.59 11.05 -3.69
C ASN A 185 8.33 11.61 -2.30
N TYR A 186 9.30 11.53 -1.40
CA TYR A 186 9.25 12.23 -0.12
C TYR A 186 10.66 12.61 0.32
N SER A 187 10.74 13.64 1.16
CA SER A 187 12.00 14.05 1.76
C SER A 187 12.27 13.15 2.96
N PRO A 188 13.43 12.51 3.11
CA PRO A 188 13.70 11.72 4.32
C PRO A 188 13.78 12.59 5.60
N ALA A 189 13.97 13.91 5.43
CA ALA A 189 13.96 14.90 6.50
C ALA A 189 12.55 15.46 6.81
N ASP A 190 11.54 15.15 5.99
CA ASP A 190 10.13 15.46 6.24
C ASP A 190 9.28 14.31 5.69
N SER A 191 9.08 13.31 6.53
CA SER A 191 8.31 12.11 6.23
C SER A 191 6.80 12.34 6.23
N SER A 192 6.35 13.49 6.74
CA SER A 192 4.94 13.84 6.82
C SER A 192 4.33 14.23 5.47
N ARG A 193 5.16 14.63 4.51
CA ARG A 193 4.72 15.07 3.18
C ARG A 193 5.22 14.17 2.05
N LEU A 194 4.25 13.73 1.26
CA LEU A 194 4.42 13.01 0.02
C LEU A 194 4.24 13.95 -1.19
N TYR A 195 5.03 13.73 -2.22
CA TYR A 195 5.02 14.44 -3.50
C TYR A 195 4.59 13.46 -4.58
N VAL A 196 3.31 13.52 -4.93
CA VAL A 196 2.63 12.48 -5.70
C VAL A 196 2.51 12.91 -7.15
N THR A 197 2.97 12.05 -8.07
CA THR A 197 2.67 12.17 -9.50
C THR A 197 1.71 11.05 -9.90
N ARG A 198 0.40 11.33 -9.89
CA ARG A 198 -0.67 10.40 -10.28
C ARG A 198 -0.74 10.31 -11.80
N VAL A 199 -0.85 9.09 -12.32
CA VAL A 199 -0.90 8.79 -13.75
C VAL A 199 -1.98 7.75 -14.03
N VAL A 200 -2.82 8.01 -15.03
CA VAL A 200 -3.69 6.99 -15.63
C VAL A 200 -2.81 6.11 -16.52
N GLY A 201 -2.52 4.91 -16.02
CA GLY A 201 -1.64 3.94 -16.68
C GLY A 201 -2.29 3.32 -17.90
N ALA A 202 -3.55 2.89 -17.78
CA ALA A 202 -4.28 2.24 -18.86
C ALA A 202 -5.80 2.38 -18.65
N VAL A 203 -6.56 2.41 -19.74
CA VAL A 203 -8.03 2.31 -19.73
C VAL A 203 -8.52 1.36 -20.81
N ASN A 204 -9.70 0.77 -20.63
CA ASN A 204 -10.31 -0.08 -21.64
C ASN A 204 -11.23 0.68 -22.62
N THR A 205 -11.52 1.96 -22.38
CA THR A 205 -12.37 2.77 -23.25
C THR A 205 -11.94 4.23 -23.24
N THR A 206 -12.30 4.98 -24.28
CA THR A 206 -11.89 6.38 -24.45
C THR A 206 -12.86 7.40 -23.88
N ASN A 207 -14.10 6.99 -23.59
CA ASN A 207 -15.17 7.83 -23.08
C ASN A 207 -16.32 6.93 -22.58
N ASP A 208 -17.41 7.53 -22.17
CA ASP A 208 -18.60 6.85 -21.66
C ASP A 208 -19.59 6.41 -22.75
N THR A 209 -19.29 6.53 -24.04
CA THR A 209 -20.20 6.25 -25.17
C THR A 209 -19.70 5.20 -26.18
N THR A 210 -18.40 4.88 -26.19
CA THR A 210 -17.78 4.11 -27.29
C THR A 210 -17.56 2.62 -26.99
N GLY A 211 -18.10 2.03 -25.92
CA GLY A 211 -17.85 0.62 -25.58
C GLY A 211 -16.40 0.32 -25.18
N ASP A 212 -16.15 -0.87 -24.64
CA ASP A 212 -14.84 -1.32 -24.16
C ASP A 212 -14.07 -2.17 -25.18
N SER A 213 -12.75 -2.01 -25.20
CA SER A 213 -11.84 -2.72 -26.11
C SER A 213 -11.04 -3.83 -25.43
N SER A 214 -11.12 -3.94 -24.12
CA SER A 214 -10.41 -4.91 -23.29
C SER A 214 -11.02 -5.01 -21.88
N GLN A 215 -10.66 -6.07 -21.19
CA GLN A 215 -10.83 -6.19 -19.74
C GLN A 215 -9.45 -6.18 -19.09
N LEU A 216 -9.24 -5.29 -18.14
CA LEU A 216 -7.94 -5.12 -17.48
C LEU A 216 -7.90 -5.86 -16.14
N GLY A 217 -6.73 -6.43 -15.83
CA GLY A 217 -6.41 -7.02 -14.53
C GLY A 217 -5.06 -6.53 -14.05
N PHE A 218 -5.02 -5.96 -12.84
CA PHE A 218 -3.81 -5.34 -12.33
C PHE A 218 -2.87 -6.34 -11.67
N GLY A 219 -1.60 -6.21 -12.01
CA GLY A 219 -0.50 -6.99 -11.49
C GLY A 219 0.19 -6.34 -10.31
N SER A 220 1.17 -5.51 -10.64
CA SER A 220 2.12 -4.93 -9.70
C SER A 220 2.75 -3.65 -10.24
N VAL A 221 3.45 -2.92 -9.38
CA VAL A 221 4.26 -1.74 -9.74
C VAL A 221 5.59 -1.76 -8.97
N ASP A 222 6.69 -1.35 -9.59
CA ASP A 222 8.00 -1.13 -8.94
C ASP A 222 8.23 0.36 -8.60
N ALA A 223 9.25 0.66 -7.78
CA ALA A 223 9.57 2.04 -7.39
C ALA A 223 9.99 2.93 -8.57
N ASP A 224 10.47 2.36 -9.68
CA ASP A 224 10.74 3.05 -10.94
C ASP A 224 9.44 3.44 -11.71
N GLY A 225 8.27 2.99 -11.26
CA GLY A 225 6.98 3.30 -11.85
C GLY A 225 6.62 2.42 -13.05
N ASN A 226 7.14 1.20 -13.13
CA ASN A 226 6.75 0.22 -14.13
C ASN A 226 5.50 -0.54 -13.69
N LEU A 227 4.38 -0.23 -14.31
CA LEU A 227 3.08 -0.84 -14.04
C LEU A 227 2.89 -2.10 -14.90
N HIS A 228 2.76 -3.28 -14.27
CA HIS A 228 2.54 -4.56 -14.94
C HIS A 228 1.09 -5.03 -14.82
N TYR A 229 0.49 -5.46 -15.93
CA TYR A 229 -0.92 -5.87 -15.95
C TYR A 229 -1.24 -6.82 -17.10
N ARG A 230 -2.40 -7.48 -17.00
CA ARG A 230 -2.97 -8.33 -18.06
C ARG A 230 -4.14 -7.62 -18.75
N ALA A 231 -4.43 -8.02 -19.98
CA ALA A 231 -5.68 -7.69 -20.64
C ALA A 231 -6.24 -8.85 -21.46
N ASP A 232 -7.56 -8.96 -21.51
CA ASP A 232 -8.26 -9.97 -22.31
C ASP A 232 -9.55 -9.43 -22.96
N ALA A 233 -10.22 -10.31 -23.71
CA ALA A 233 -11.43 -10.02 -24.47
C ALA A 233 -12.72 -10.57 -23.81
N PHE A 234 -12.72 -10.82 -22.50
CA PHE A 234 -13.87 -11.41 -21.83
C PHE A 234 -15.06 -10.44 -21.80
N ASN A 235 -16.20 -10.85 -22.37
CA ASN A 235 -17.44 -10.06 -22.37
C ASN A 235 -17.30 -8.61 -22.86
N ILE A 236 -16.32 -8.33 -23.73
CA ILE A 236 -16.18 -7.00 -24.32
C ILE A 236 -17.36 -6.70 -25.26
N VAL A 237 -17.85 -5.45 -25.20
CA VAL A 237 -18.89 -4.96 -26.12
C VAL A 237 -18.26 -4.51 -27.45
N GLY A 238 -17.01 -4.04 -27.39
CA GLY A 238 -16.27 -3.53 -28.53
C GLY A 238 -16.59 -2.07 -28.83
N SER A 239 -15.59 -1.35 -29.36
CA SER A 239 -15.75 0.02 -29.83
C SER A 239 -15.96 0.08 -31.35
N PRO A 240 -16.96 0.81 -31.86
CA PRO A 240 -17.18 0.95 -33.29
C PRO A 240 -15.93 1.45 -34.03
N GLY A 241 -15.42 0.64 -34.96
CA GLY A 241 -14.28 1.00 -35.80
C GLY A 241 -12.89 0.86 -35.15
N LEU A 242 -12.78 0.37 -33.91
CA LEU A 242 -11.50 0.11 -33.26
C LEU A 242 -11.33 -1.39 -32.96
N PRO A 243 -10.14 -1.98 -33.21
CA PRO A 243 -9.90 -3.37 -32.90
C PRO A 243 -9.84 -3.57 -31.38
N SER A 244 -10.54 -4.59 -30.88
CA SER A 244 -10.42 -5.01 -29.48
C SER A 244 -9.27 -6.00 -29.32
N VAL A 245 -8.75 -6.13 -28.10
CA VAL A 245 -7.75 -7.17 -27.81
C VAL A 245 -8.34 -8.56 -28.08
N THR A 246 -7.48 -9.54 -28.36
CA THR A 246 -7.86 -10.94 -28.50
C THR A 246 -7.02 -11.80 -27.56
N GLY A 247 -7.55 -12.96 -27.16
CA GLY A 247 -6.86 -13.86 -26.23
C GLY A 247 -6.44 -13.18 -24.90
N ASN A 248 -5.39 -13.71 -24.29
CA ASN A 248 -4.74 -13.15 -23.11
C ASN A 248 -3.48 -12.37 -23.52
N ASN A 249 -3.28 -11.22 -22.89
CA ASN A 249 -2.20 -10.29 -23.20
C ASN A 249 -1.54 -9.84 -21.90
N LEU A 250 -0.25 -9.51 -21.97
CA LEU A 250 0.51 -8.95 -20.87
C LEU A 250 1.19 -7.66 -21.33
N TYR A 251 1.04 -6.61 -20.52
CA TYR A 251 1.55 -5.28 -20.81
C TYR A 251 2.36 -4.73 -19.64
N ARG A 252 3.24 -3.79 -19.98
CA ARG A 252 3.96 -2.95 -19.02
C ARG A 252 3.85 -1.48 -19.44
N THR A 253 3.44 -0.60 -18.54
CA THR A 253 3.42 0.86 -18.77
C THR A 253 4.40 1.55 -17.84
N SER A 254 5.29 2.40 -18.38
CA SER A 254 6.18 3.26 -17.58
C SER A 254 5.43 4.54 -17.20
N LEU A 255 5.04 4.67 -15.93
CA LEU A 255 4.26 5.82 -15.44
C LEU A 255 5.02 7.14 -15.58
N LEU A 256 6.33 7.16 -15.29
CA LEU A 256 7.16 8.37 -15.44
C LEU A 256 7.27 8.85 -16.88
N SER A 257 7.22 7.92 -17.85
CA SER A 257 7.32 8.21 -19.27
C SER A 257 5.99 8.58 -19.93
N ARG A 258 4.85 8.41 -19.23
CA ARG A 258 3.51 8.75 -19.75
C ARG A 258 3.36 10.26 -19.95
N GLY A 259 2.82 10.63 -21.11
CA GLY A 259 2.34 11.98 -21.42
C GLY A 259 0.89 12.22 -21.01
N ASN A 260 0.39 13.44 -21.23
CA ASN A 260 -1.01 13.84 -21.01
C ASN A 260 -1.95 13.37 -22.13
N VAL A 261 -1.77 12.13 -22.57
CA VAL A 261 -2.56 11.51 -23.65
C VAL A 261 -3.26 10.28 -23.12
N LEU A 262 -4.43 9.96 -23.69
CA LEU A 262 -5.18 8.76 -23.32
C LEU A 262 -4.39 7.50 -23.70
N ASN A 263 -4.40 6.48 -22.84
CA ASN A 263 -3.79 5.17 -23.12
C ASN A 263 -4.83 4.05 -23.09
N GLN A 264 -5.59 3.91 -24.18
CA GLN A 264 -6.60 2.86 -24.32
C GLN A 264 -5.96 1.54 -24.79
N ILE A 265 -6.17 0.45 -24.04
CA ILE A 265 -5.66 -0.87 -24.42
C ILE A 265 -6.59 -1.51 -25.45
N ILE A 266 -6.07 -1.64 -26.68
CA ILE A 266 -6.79 -2.07 -27.87
C ILE A 266 -6.03 -3.19 -28.60
N GLY A 267 -6.68 -3.85 -29.56
CA GLY A 267 -6.12 -4.96 -30.36
C GLY A 267 -5.00 -4.57 -31.33
N ASN A 268 -4.60 -3.30 -31.35
CA ASN A 268 -3.40 -2.84 -32.03
C ASN A 268 -2.46 -2.17 -31.01
N PRO A 269 -1.39 -2.86 -30.56
CA PRO A 269 -0.49 -2.29 -29.56
C PRO A 269 0.38 -1.17 -30.11
N ALA A 270 0.42 -0.94 -31.44
CA ALA A 270 1.16 0.17 -32.01
C ALA A 270 0.51 1.50 -31.64
N GLY A 271 1.26 2.38 -30.97
CA GLY A 271 0.81 3.72 -30.59
C GLY A 271 0.26 3.86 -29.17
N LEU A 272 0.33 2.81 -28.34
CA LEU A 272 0.09 2.94 -26.90
C LEU A 272 1.20 3.80 -26.27
N ASP A 273 0.83 4.76 -25.43
CA ASP A 273 1.77 5.70 -24.84
C ASP A 273 2.54 5.05 -23.68
N ALA A 274 3.87 5.12 -23.75
CA ALA A 274 4.80 4.53 -22.78
C ALA A 274 4.49 3.07 -22.38
N THR A 275 3.86 2.31 -23.28
CA THR A 275 3.33 0.97 -22.99
C THR A 275 3.91 -0.07 -23.93
N THR A 276 4.48 -1.12 -23.35
CA THR A 276 5.05 -2.26 -24.06
C THR A 276 4.10 -3.44 -23.99
N ALA A 277 3.73 -4.01 -25.13
CA ALA A 277 3.07 -5.30 -25.21
C ALA A 277 4.11 -6.43 -25.13
N LEU A 278 4.07 -7.22 -24.06
CA LEU A 278 5.05 -8.29 -23.78
C LEU A 278 4.54 -9.64 -24.26
N LEU A 279 3.23 -9.86 -24.15
CA LEU A 279 2.51 -11.01 -24.70
C LEU A 279 1.23 -10.51 -25.36
N THR A 280 0.92 -11.01 -26.56
CA THR A 280 -0.32 -10.67 -27.26
C THR A 280 -1.04 -11.90 -27.79
N GLY A 281 -2.37 -11.91 -27.73
CA GLY A 281 -3.20 -12.93 -28.40
C GLY A 281 -3.04 -14.36 -27.89
N SER A 282 -2.56 -14.58 -26.66
CA SER A 282 -2.31 -15.94 -26.15
C SER A 282 -3.62 -16.68 -25.91
N SER A 283 -3.70 -17.94 -26.37
CA SER A 283 -4.82 -18.83 -26.06
C SER A 283 -4.75 -19.40 -24.64
N VAL A 284 -3.60 -19.26 -23.96
CA VAL A 284 -3.42 -19.72 -22.59
C VAL A 284 -3.86 -18.62 -21.64
N THR A 285 -4.70 -18.97 -20.66
CA THR A 285 -5.12 -18.04 -19.60
C THR A 285 -3.95 -17.74 -18.68
N HIS A 286 -3.69 -16.45 -18.45
CA HIS A 286 -2.64 -15.98 -17.56
C HIS A 286 -3.27 -15.32 -16.33
N ASN A 287 -2.65 -15.53 -15.17
CA ASN A 287 -2.93 -14.74 -13.98
C ASN A 287 -2.46 -13.29 -14.20
N THR A 288 -2.91 -12.39 -13.34
CA THR A 288 -2.32 -11.06 -13.20
C THR A 288 -0.82 -11.18 -12.90
N PRO A 289 0.03 -10.36 -13.55
CA PRO A 289 1.47 -10.50 -13.41
C PRO A 289 1.98 -9.90 -12.10
N ASN A 290 3.16 -10.34 -11.68
CA ASN A 290 4.06 -9.60 -10.80
C ASN A 290 5.30 -9.18 -11.61
N HIS A 291 6.36 -8.78 -10.93
CA HIS A 291 7.58 -8.27 -11.55
C HIS A 291 8.81 -8.56 -10.69
N ILE A 292 9.98 -8.37 -11.30
CA ILE A 292 11.24 -8.16 -10.58
C ILE A 292 11.51 -6.66 -10.69
N PRO A 293 11.71 -5.95 -9.56
CA PRO A 293 11.95 -4.51 -9.58
C PRO A 293 13.12 -4.13 -10.48
N GLN A 294 12.98 -3.04 -11.24
CA GLN A 294 14.05 -2.55 -12.10
C GLN A 294 15.31 -2.20 -11.29
N SER A 295 15.16 -1.66 -10.08
CA SER A 295 16.26 -1.46 -9.12
C SER A 295 17.08 -2.73 -8.82
N ALA A 296 16.44 -3.91 -8.86
CA ALA A 296 17.07 -5.19 -8.56
C ALA A 296 17.61 -5.92 -9.81
N ALA A 297 16.95 -5.74 -10.96
CA ALA A 297 17.29 -6.43 -12.21
C ALA A 297 18.07 -5.58 -13.23
N GLY A 298 18.19 -4.26 -13.00
CA GLY A 298 18.71 -3.29 -13.97
C GLY A 298 17.77 -3.03 -15.17
N SER A 299 16.61 -3.69 -15.21
CA SER A 299 15.53 -3.49 -16.18
C SER A 299 14.22 -4.01 -15.61
N ALA A 300 13.08 -3.47 -16.05
CA ALA A 300 11.78 -3.96 -15.61
C ALA A 300 11.48 -5.36 -16.17
N VAL A 301 11.50 -6.41 -15.35
CA VAL A 301 11.24 -7.78 -15.79
C VAL A 301 9.84 -8.21 -15.37
N GLN A 302 9.04 -8.68 -16.33
CA GLN A 302 7.74 -9.26 -16.03
C GLN A 302 7.89 -10.68 -15.47
N ALA A 303 7.10 -11.01 -14.46
CA ALA A 303 7.00 -12.34 -13.87
C ALA A 303 5.52 -12.70 -13.70
N ALA A 304 5.02 -13.75 -14.35
CA ALA A 304 3.61 -14.12 -14.33
C ALA A 304 3.45 -15.64 -14.26
N THR A 305 2.22 -16.10 -14.08
CA THR A 305 1.87 -17.53 -14.14
C THR A 305 0.68 -17.76 -15.05
N ASN A 306 0.51 -18.99 -15.50
CA ASN A 306 -0.57 -19.34 -16.41
C ASN A 306 -1.22 -20.68 -16.07
N PHE A 307 -2.39 -20.93 -16.64
CA PHE A 307 -3.24 -22.07 -16.29
C PHE A 307 -2.72 -23.41 -16.86
N ASN A 308 -1.55 -23.40 -17.52
CA ASN A 308 -0.81 -24.60 -17.90
C ASN A 308 0.29 -24.95 -16.88
N ASN A 309 0.27 -24.34 -15.69
CA ASN A 309 1.25 -24.53 -14.62
C ASN A 309 2.65 -24.04 -15.00
N GLN A 310 2.74 -22.94 -15.75
CA GLN A 310 4.00 -22.36 -16.20
C GLN A 310 4.28 -21.02 -15.54
N TYR A 311 5.56 -20.78 -15.25
CA TYR A 311 6.12 -19.48 -14.94
C TYR A 311 6.51 -18.77 -16.24
N VAL A 312 5.98 -17.56 -16.42
CA VAL A 312 6.09 -16.76 -17.64
C VAL A 312 6.87 -15.48 -17.34
N ARG A 313 8.02 -15.28 -17.99
CA ARG A 313 8.96 -14.23 -17.60
C ARG A 313 9.71 -13.57 -18.76
N GLY A 314 10.17 -12.34 -18.53
CA GLY A 314 11.07 -11.64 -19.44
C GLY A 314 10.88 -10.12 -19.45
N ALA A 315 11.92 -9.38 -19.84
CA ALA A 315 11.87 -7.92 -19.98
C ALA A 315 11.25 -7.47 -21.33
N THR A 316 11.29 -8.33 -22.34
CA THR A 316 10.84 -8.10 -23.72
C THR A 316 10.20 -9.37 -24.30
N SER A 317 9.45 -9.22 -25.39
CA SER A 317 8.85 -10.33 -26.13
C SER A 317 9.89 -11.02 -27.04
N PRO A 318 9.86 -12.35 -27.22
CA PRO A 318 8.95 -13.31 -26.58
C PRO A 318 9.32 -13.59 -25.12
N LEU A 319 8.30 -13.80 -24.28
CA LEU A 319 8.48 -14.25 -22.89
C LEU A 319 8.82 -15.75 -22.85
N THR A 320 9.63 -16.14 -21.88
CA THR A 320 9.92 -17.54 -21.56
C THR A 320 8.78 -18.12 -20.72
N ALA A 321 8.21 -19.24 -21.12
CA ALA A 321 7.17 -19.96 -20.37
C ALA A 321 7.58 -21.42 -20.16
N ASP A 322 7.83 -21.81 -18.91
CA ASP A 322 8.28 -23.15 -18.53
C ASP A 322 7.77 -23.53 -17.12
N SER A 323 8.04 -24.75 -16.66
CA SER A 323 7.67 -25.22 -15.32
C SER A 323 8.86 -25.23 -14.35
N THR A 324 9.89 -24.41 -14.59
CA THR A 324 11.14 -24.45 -13.80
C THR A 324 10.94 -24.06 -12.35
N HIS A 325 9.91 -23.28 -12.04
CA HIS A 325 9.57 -22.90 -10.67
C HIS A 325 9.07 -24.07 -9.83
N LEU A 326 8.35 -25.03 -10.44
CA LEU A 326 7.72 -26.15 -9.72
C LEU A 326 8.77 -27.01 -9.01
N GLY A 327 8.73 -27.03 -7.68
CA GLY A 327 9.51 -27.93 -6.85
C GLY A 327 9.14 -29.42 -7.03
N ALA A 328 9.99 -30.30 -6.50
CA ALA A 328 9.76 -31.74 -6.61
C ALA A 328 8.44 -32.16 -5.95
N GLY A 329 7.64 -32.95 -6.67
CA GLY A 329 6.33 -33.42 -6.20
C GLY A 329 5.19 -32.41 -6.38
N VAL A 330 5.47 -31.16 -6.79
CA VAL A 330 4.42 -30.20 -7.13
C VAL A 330 3.83 -30.56 -8.48
N THR A 331 2.51 -30.74 -8.50
CA THR A 331 1.74 -31.09 -9.71
C THR A 331 1.03 -29.89 -10.30
N ASN A 332 0.80 -28.85 -9.50
CA ASN A 332 0.04 -27.68 -9.89
C ASN A 332 0.37 -26.46 -9.01
N HIS A 333 0.16 -25.26 -9.53
CA HIS A 333 0.19 -24.00 -8.77
C HIS A 333 -1.19 -23.31 -8.74
N ARG A 334 -1.39 -22.37 -7.81
CA ARG A 334 -2.65 -21.64 -7.65
C ARG A 334 -2.39 -20.17 -7.31
N GLY A 335 -3.21 -19.28 -7.88
CA GLY A 335 -3.17 -17.84 -7.60
C GLY A 335 -2.05 -17.08 -8.31
N GLY A 336 -1.92 -15.81 -7.90
CA GLY A 336 -0.88 -14.90 -8.36
C GLY A 336 0.42 -15.08 -7.58
N LEU A 337 1.51 -14.56 -8.14
CA LEU A 337 2.82 -14.57 -7.48
C LEU A 337 2.84 -13.54 -6.34
N GLY A 338 3.21 -13.97 -5.15
CA GLY A 338 3.77 -13.09 -4.12
C GLY A 338 5.25 -12.85 -4.39
N SER A 339 5.77 -11.68 -4.01
CA SER A 339 7.17 -11.32 -4.24
C SER A 339 7.77 -10.54 -3.08
N THR A 340 9.09 -10.65 -2.95
CA THR A 340 9.92 -9.85 -2.04
C THR A 340 11.32 -9.70 -2.60
N THR A 341 11.97 -8.57 -2.33
CA THR A 341 13.41 -8.39 -2.61
C THR A 341 14.29 -9.07 -1.56
N SER A 342 13.70 -9.53 -0.44
CA SER A 342 14.39 -10.35 0.54
C SER A 342 14.78 -11.72 -0.03
N GLN A 343 15.98 -12.20 0.31
CA GLN A 343 16.50 -13.48 -0.16
C GLN A 343 15.95 -14.65 0.67
N VAL A 344 14.65 -14.97 0.66
CA VAL A 344 14.05 -15.99 1.55
C VAL A 344 14.79 -17.34 1.51
N LEU A 345 15.31 -17.75 0.34
CA LEU A 345 16.10 -18.98 0.16
C LEU A 345 17.62 -18.79 0.27
N GLY A 346 18.10 -17.59 0.55
CA GLY A 346 19.53 -17.26 0.67
C GLY A 346 20.21 -16.82 -0.62
N THR A 347 19.49 -16.77 -1.74
CA THR A 347 20.02 -16.36 -3.05
C THR A 347 18.99 -15.55 -3.85
N GLY A 348 19.46 -14.95 -4.96
CA GLY A 348 18.62 -14.27 -5.93
C GLY A 348 18.46 -12.77 -5.69
N VAL A 349 17.85 -12.10 -6.67
CA VAL A 349 17.50 -10.67 -6.61
C VAL A 349 16.04 -10.45 -6.19
N THR A 350 15.21 -11.47 -6.35
CA THR A 350 13.81 -11.49 -5.92
C THR A 350 13.45 -12.93 -5.61
N THR A 351 12.64 -13.12 -4.57
CA THR A 351 12.02 -14.40 -4.26
C THR A 351 10.53 -14.30 -4.57
N PHE A 352 10.00 -15.30 -5.27
CA PHE A 352 8.59 -15.46 -5.53
C PHE A 352 8.02 -16.63 -4.72
N GLY A 353 6.71 -16.57 -4.49
CA GLY A 353 5.95 -17.55 -3.74
C GLY A 353 4.59 -17.71 -4.37
N ILE A 354 4.16 -18.96 -4.52
CA ILE A 354 2.86 -19.30 -5.06
C ILE A 354 2.29 -20.50 -4.31
N LEU A 355 0.96 -20.57 -4.22
CA LEU A 355 0.30 -21.73 -3.66
C LEU A 355 0.48 -22.94 -4.57
N ALA A 356 0.58 -24.13 -3.99
CA ALA A 356 0.99 -25.33 -4.69
C ALA A 356 0.19 -26.57 -4.25
N GLN A 357 0.04 -27.51 -5.19
CA GLN A 357 -0.60 -28.80 -4.96
C GLN A 357 0.43 -29.94 -5.09
N THR A 358 0.61 -30.71 -4.01
CA THR A 358 1.49 -31.89 -3.94
C THR A 358 0.73 -33.21 -3.89
N GLY A 359 -0.61 -33.17 -3.82
CA GLY A 359 -1.48 -34.34 -3.71
C GLY A 359 -2.97 -34.04 -3.94
N GLY A 360 -3.29 -33.04 -4.77
CA GLY A 360 -4.66 -32.65 -5.14
C GLY A 360 -5.14 -31.37 -4.45
N ASN A 361 -4.98 -31.29 -3.13
CA ASN A 361 -5.38 -30.12 -2.34
C ASN A 361 -4.27 -29.07 -2.28
N THR A 362 -4.66 -27.81 -2.14
CA THR A 362 -3.73 -26.67 -2.09
C THR A 362 -3.25 -26.45 -0.66
N THR A 363 -2.26 -27.24 -0.23
CA THR A 363 -1.74 -27.26 1.16
C THR A 363 -0.24 -26.97 1.26
N SER A 364 0.36 -26.55 0.14
CA SER A 364 1.79 -26.26 0.06
C SER A 364 2.06 -24.90 -0.58
N PHE A 365 3.27 -24.40 -0.36
CA PHE A 365 3.86 -23.28 -1.07
C PHE A 365 4.97 -23.79 -1.98
N ASP A 366 5.07 -23.21 -3.16
CA ASP A 366 6.24 -23.31 -4.02
C ASP A 366 6.94 -21.94 -3.98
N VAL A 367 8.12 -21.90 -3.37
CA VAL A 367 8.92 -20.69 -3.16
C VAL A 367 10.16 -20.81 -4.02
N PHE A 368 10.48 -19.79 -4.81
CA PHE A 368 11.60 -19.84 -5.75
C PHE A 368 12.30 -18.50 -5.91
N SER A 369 13.63 -18.53 -5.89
CA SER A 369 14.49 -17.37 -6.12
C SER A 369 14.85 -17.27 -7.59
N VAL A 370 14.95 -16.04 -8.08
CA VAL A 370 15.33 -15.75 -9.47
C VAL A 370 16.57 -14.86 -9.55
N ASN A 371 17.27 -14.95 -10.68
CA ASN A 371 18.31 -13.98 -11.05
C ASN A 371 17.70 -12.72 -11.69
N ALA A 372 18.54 -11.75 -12.08
CA ALA A 372 18.12 -10.51 -12.73
C ALA A 372 17.42 -10.69 -14.09
N ALA A 373 17.64 -11.81 -14.80
CA ALA A 373 16.90 -12.13 -16.02
C ALA A 373 15.53 -12.79 -15.73
N GLY A 374 15.28 -13.14 -14.47
CA GLY A 374 14.10 -13.83 -13.99
C GLY A 374 14.18 -15.35 -14.01
N ASP A 375 15.30 -15.94 -14.41
CA ASP A 375 15.47 -17.40 -14.38
C ASP A 375 15.52 -17.93 -12.96
N VAL A 376 14.85 -19.06 -12.73
CA VAL A 376 14.82 -19.76 -11.44
C VAL A 376 16.20 -20.31 -11.14
N ILE A 377 16.77 -19.91 -10.00
CA ILE A 377 18.09 -20.35 -9.54
C ILE A 377 18.03 -21.21 -8.28
N ASP A 378 16.96 -21.11 -7.51
CA ASP A 378 16.71 -21.93 -6.33
C ASP A 378 15.20 -22.06 -6.07
N LYS A 379 14.77 -23.15 -5.42
CA LYS A 379 13.36 -23.40 -5.08
C LYS A 379 13.19 -24.37 -3.94
N ALA A 380 12.10 -24.19 -3.19
CA ALA A 380 11.69 -25.04 -2.09
C ALA A 380 10.18 -25.23 -2.08
N VAL A 381 9.75 -26.44 -1.71
CA VAL A 381 8.35 -26.76 -1.43
C VAL A 381 8.17 -26.77 0.08
N VAL A 382 7.19 -26.02 0.57
CA VAL A 382 6.88 -25.92 2.01
C VAL A 382 5.44 -26.39 2.22
N THR A 383 5.26 -27.55 2.85
CA THR A 383 3.95 -28.16 3.07
C THR A 383 3.52 -27.99 4.51
N VAL A 384 2.27 -27.57 4.72
CA VAL A 384 1.67 -27.41 6.04
C VAL A 384 1.61 -28.77 6.75
N PRO A 385 2.00 -28.87 8.03
CA PRO A 385 1.86 -30.10 8.81
C PRO A 385 0.39 -30.40 9.13
N ALA A 386 0.09 -31.63 9.55
CA ALA A 386 -1.27 -32.03 9.92
C ALA A 386 -1.86 -31.23 11.11
N SER A 387 -1.01 -30.62 11.93
CA SER A 387 -1.41 -29.74 13.01
C SER A 387 -0.41 -28.59 13.14
N VAL A 388 -0.91 -27.39 13.46
CA VAL A 388 -0.08 -26.23 13.77
C VAL A 388 -0.48 -25.71 15.15
N THR A 389 0.52 -25.27 15.91
CA THR A 389 0.35 -24.63 17.22
C THR A 389 0.69 -23.14 17.09
N ASP A 390 -0.17 -22.27 17.61
CA ASP A 390 0.19 -20.89 17.86
C ASP A 390 1.17 -20.86 19.03
N ASN A 391 2.38 -20.33 18.79
CA ASN A 391 3.45 -20.36 19.79
C ASN A 391 3.27 -19.29 20.88
N SER A 392 2.33 -18.34 20.71
CA SER A 392 2.04 -17.29 21.67
C SER A 392 1.11 -17.78 22.79
N ASP A 393 0.04 -18.48 22.43
CA ASP A 393 -1.02 -18.88 23.39
C ASP A 393 -1.21 -20.40 23.51
N GLY A 394 -0.55 -21.20 22.66
CA GLY A 394 -0.63 -22.65 22.66
C GLY A 394 -1.89 -23.21 21.99
N PHE A 395 -2.69 -22.40 21.30
CA PHE A 395 -3.82 -22.88 20.51
C PHE A 395 -3.35 -23.87 19.45
N VAL A 396 -4.04 -25.01 19.31
CA VAL A 396 -3.67 -26.08 18.38
C VAL A 396 -4.83 -26.38 17.45
N LEU A 397 -4.58 -26.23 16.15
CA LEU A 397 -5.52 -26.66 15.12
C LEU A 397 -5.04 -27.94 14.45
N ASN A 398 -5.94 -28.92 14.34
CA ASN A 398 -5.71 -30.16 13.62
C ASN A 398 -6.45 -30.09 12.28
N TYR A 399 -5.72 -30.03 11.18
CA TYR A 399 -6.30 -29.84 9.87
C TYR A 399 -7.02 -31.08 9.37
N THR A 400 -8.24 -30.88 8.91
CA THR A 400 -8.97 -31.92 8.18
C THR A 400 -8.36 -32.11 6.79
N ALA A 401 -8.72 -33.21 6.12
CA ALA A 401 -8.30 -33.42 4.74
C ALA A 401 -8.86 -32.35 3.77
N SER A 402 -9.89 -31.60 4.17
CA SER A 402 -10.49 -30.55 3.33
C SER A 402 -9.78 -29.20 3.45
N ALA A 403 -8.92 -29.00 4.44
CA ALA A 403 -8.26 -27.71 4.67
C ALA A 403 -7.38 -27.32 3.46
N GLU A 404 -7.55 -26.10 2.97
CA GLU A 404 -6.83 -25.60 1.80
C GLU A 404 -6.60 -24.09 1.85
N PHE A 405 -5.50 -23.64 1.26
CA PHE A 405 -5.33 -22.23 0.89
C PHE A 405 -6.26 -21.91 -0.28
N ARG A 406 -7.21 -20.99 -0.13
CA ARG A 406 -8.26 -20.70 -1.13
C ARG A 406 -8.34 -19.25 -1.60
N GLN A 407 -7.47 -18.38 -1.09
CA GLN A 407 -7.42 -16.93 -1.41
C GLN A 407 -7.10 -16.57 -2.89
N TYR A 408 -7.11 -17.55 -3.78
CA TYR A 408 -6.97 -17.39 -5.24
C TYR A 408 -8.28 -17.58 -6.00
N ALA A 409 -9.39 -17.78 -5.29
CA ALA A 409 -10.70 -18.03 -5.89
C ALA A 409 -11.29 -16.78 -6.59
N SER A 410 -12.34 -17.03 -7.37
CA SER A 410 -13.14 -16.00 -8.04
C SER A 410 -12.33 -15.11 -8.99
N GLN A 411 -12.60 -13.81 -9.03
CA GLN A 411 -12.00 -12.87 -9.96
C GLN A 411 -10.50 -12.59 -9.74
N THR A 412 -9.88 -13.08 -8.66
CA THR A 412 -8.50 -12.69 -8.29
C THR A 412 -7.50 -12.94 -9.42
N ALA A 413 -7.52 -14.14 -10.02
CA ALA A 413 -6.68 -14.49 -11.17
C ALA A 413 -6.81 -13.53 -12.37
N ALA A 414 -8.00 -12.92 -12.56
CA ALA A 414 -8.31 -12.11 -13.73
C ALA A 414 -8.22 -10.60 -13.48
N ARG A 415 -8.52 -10.14 -12.25
CA ARG A 415 -8.67 -8.73 -11.88
C ARG A 415 -7.53 -8.21 -11.00
N GLY A 416 -6.87 -9.08 -10.25
CA GLY A 416 -5.77 -8.76 -9.34
C GLY A 416 -6.04 -9.26 -7.92
N GLY A 417 -5.33 -8.72 -6.94
CA GLY A 417 -5.14 -9.40 -5.66
C GLY A 417 -3.95 -10.34 -5.75
N ASN A 418 -2.79 -9.77 -6.10
CA ASN A 418 -1.56 -10.52 -6.30
C ASN A 418 -0.84 -10.72 -4.99
N GLY A 419 -0.47 -11.98 -4.75
CA GLY A 419 0.31 -12.35 -3.59
C GLY A 419 -0.53 -13.05 -2.52
N GLN A 420 -1.02 -14.25 -2.84
CA GLN A 420 -1.61 -15.13 -1.83
C GLN A 420 -0.58 -15.67 -0.83
N VAL A 421 0.71 -15.62 -1.21
CA VAL A 421 1.84 -15.99 -0.35
C VAL A 421 2.64 -14.73 -0.03
N ALA A 422 2.75 -14.42 1.26
CA ALA A 422 3.66 -13.39 1.75
C ALA A 422 5.04 -13.97 2.01
N LEU A 423 6.06 -13.17 1.75
CA LEU A 423 7.47 -13.58 1.81
C LEU A 423 8.28 -12.48 2.47
N GLY A 424 9.19 -12.87 3.34
CA GLY A 424 10.12 -11.94 3.97
C GLY A 424 11.23 -12.69 4.69
N ARG A 425 11.92 -11.97 5.57
CA ARG A 425 12.93 -12.53 6.47
C ARG A 425 12.75 -11.94 7.85
N ASP A 426 13.20 -12.69 8.84
CA ASP A 426 13.48 -12.09 10.14
C ASP A 426 14.91 -11.55 10.22
N ARG A 427 15.19 -10.86 11.33
CA ARG A 427 16.49 -10.25 11.63
C ARG A 427 17.62 -11.26 11.76
N ASN A 428 17.31 -12.51 12.05
CA ASN A 428 18.29 -13.60 12.10
C ASN A 428 18.54 -14.20 10.70
N GLY A 429 17.95 -13.63 9.64
CA GLY A 429 18.09 -14.08 8.27
C GLY A 429 17.26 -15.33 7.94
N MET A 430 16.34 -15.75 8.82
CA MET A 430 15.45 -16.87 8.56
C MET A 430 14.38 -16.44 7.55
N GLY A 431 14.09 -17.29 6.56
CA GLY A 431 13.03 -17.03 5.60
C GLY A 431 11.65 -17.17 6.25
N LEU A 432 10.77 -16.21 6.04
CA LEU A 432 9.38 -16.23 6.49
C LEU A 432 8.44 -16.36 5.29
N ILE A 433 7.49 -17.29 5.38
CA ILE A 433 6.50 -17.57 4.34
C ILE A 433 5.13 -17.67 5.00
N ALA A 434 4.15 -16.88 4.56
CA ALA A 434 2.82 -16.88 5.17
C ALA A 434 1.67 -16.88 4.15
N ALA A 435 0.55 -17.51 4.51
CA ALA A 435 -0.68 -17.49 3.71
C ALA A 435 -1.90 -17.84 4.57
N THR A 436 -3.09 -17.50 4.09
CA THR A 436 -4.36 -17.73 4.79
C THR A 436 -4.99 -19.06 4.41
N MET A 437 -5.01 -19.99 5.36
CA MET A 437 -5.64 -21.32 5.27
C MET A 437 -7.14 -21.21 5.56
N HIS A 438 -7.95 -21.99 4.85
CA HIS A 438 -9.38 -22.17 5.09
C HIS A 438 -9.57 -23.57 5.66
N GLU A 439 -10.17 -23.68 6.85
CA GLU A 439 -10.23 -24.93 7.61
C GLU A 439 -11.09 -26.02 6.93
N ASN A 440 -12.16 -25.59 6.28
CA ASN A 440 -13.12 -26.43 5.55
C ASN A 440 -12.87 -26.47 4.05
N GLY A 441 -11.91 -25.68 3.55
CA GLY A 441 -11.57 -25.60 2.14
C GLY A 441 -12.67 -24.99 1.27
N LEU A 442 -13.57 -24.18 1.84
CA LEU A 442 -14.61 -23.43 1.14
C LEU A 442 -14.09 -22.05 0.73
N ASN A 443 -14.67 -21.45 -0.32
CA ASN A 443 -14.26 -20.13 -0.78
C ASN A 443 -14.69 -19.02 0.19
N ASP A 444 -15.89 -19.16 0.77
CA ASP A 444 -16.53 -18.26 1.74
C ASP A 444 -16.35 -18.75 3.20
N ASP A 445 -15.29 -19.52 3.46
CA ASP A 445 -15.03 -20.14 4.75
C ASP A 445 -14.76 -19.09 5.84
N PHE A 446 -15.65 -18.99 6.83
CA PHE A 446 -15.47 -18.04 7.93
C PHE A 446 -14.37 -18.45 8.92
N SER A 447 -13.95 -19.73 8.90
CA SER A 447 -12.87 -20.26 9.73
C SER A 447 -11.54 -20.25 8.96
N THR A 448 -10.72 -19.26 9.28
CA THR A 448 -9.46 -18.99 8.59
C THR A 448 -8.29 -18.87 9.56
N GLN A 449 -7.08 -19.18 9.10
CA GLN A 449 -5.84 -19.01 9.87
C GLN A 449 -4.74 -18.45 8.98
N ILE A 450 -3.96 -17.49 9.48
CA ILE A 450 -2.74 -17.04 8.81
C ILE A 450 -1.58 -17.87 9.37
N LEU A 451 -1.15 -18.85 8.58
CA LEU A 451 -0.03 -19.71 8.93
C LEU A 451 1.27 -19.07 8.51
N VAL A 452 2.29 -19.19 9.36
CA VAL A 452 3.64 -18.72 9.08
C VAL A 452 4.63 -19.87 9.21
N ALA A 453 5.39 -20.09 8.15
CA ALA A 453 6.53 -20.98 8.12
C ALA A 453 7.83 -20.18 8.27
N ARG A 454 8.66 -20.53 9.27
CA ARG A 454 10.03 -20.03 9.42
C ARG A 454 11.01 -21.08 8.94
N ARG A 455 11.73 -20.76 7.87
CA ARG A 455 12.63 -21.67 7.16
C ARG A 455 14.08 -21.21 7.31
N ASN A 456 14.96 -22.13 7.70
CA ASN A 456 16.39 -21.88 7.66
C ASN A 456 16.88 -21.96 6.21
N PRO A 457 17.44 -20.89 5.62
CA PRO A 457 17.92 -20.93 4.23
C PRO A 457 19.13 -21.86 4.02
N GLY A 458 19.94 -22.10 5.06
CA GLY A 458 21.13 -22.96 4.97
C GLY A 458 20.85 -24.45 5.15
N THR A 459 19.88 -24.82 6.00
CA THR A 459 19.56 -26.25 6.28
C THR A 459 18.27 -26.73 5.64
N GLY A 460 17.36 -25.81 5.29
CA GLY A 460 16.02 -26.14 4.80
C GLY A 460 15.06 -26.63 5.90
N GLU A 461 15.45 -26.59 7.18
CA GLU A 461 14.54 -26.88 8.29
C GLU A 461 13.41 -25.85 8.32
N THR A 462 12.19 -26.28 8.66
CA THR A 462 11.00 -25.41 8.68
C THR A 462 10.21 -25.62 9.96
N GLN A 463 9.91 -24.51 10.64
CA GLN A 463 9.07 -24.43 11.83
C GLN A 463 7.76 -23.71 11.47
N TRP A 464 6.69 -23.96 12.23
CA TRP A 464 5.37 -23.38 11.97
C TRP A 464 4.79 -22.68 13.20
N THR A 465 4.04 -21.62 12.95
CA THR A 465 3.18 -20.95 13.92
C THR A 465 1.99 -20.27 13.22
N MET A 466 1.14 -19.59 13.99
CA MET A 466 0.05 -18.79 13.46
C MET A 466 0.29 -17.30 13.76
N ALA A 467 0.15 -16.45 12.74
CA ALA A 467 0.04 -15.01 12.97
C ALA A 467 -1.34 -14.66 13.50
N ALA A 468 -2.38 -15.34 13.01
CA ALA A 468 -3.78 -15.14 13.37
C ALA A 468 -4.61 -16.41 13.15
N TYR A 469 -5.71 -16.56 13.88
CA TYR A 469 -6.66 -17.64 13.71
C TYR A 469 -8.08 -17.22 14.07
N ILE A 470 -9.05 -17.82 13.37
CA ILE A 470 -10.48 -17.91 13.68
C ILE A 470 -10.86 -19.37 13.41
N ASP A 471 -11.25 -20.10 14.44
CA ASP A 471 -11.57 -21.52 14.40
C ASP A 471 -13.07 -21.77 14.20
N GLN A 472 -13.41 -22.81 13.44
CA GLN A 472 -14.79 -23.24 13.21
C GLN A 472 -15.55 -23.57 14.51
N ALA A 473 -14.83 -23.93 15.57
CA ALA A 473 -15.41 -24.20 16.89
C ALA A 473 -15.87 -22.92 17.62
N PHE A 474 -15.84 -21.75 16.98
CA PHE A 474 -16.36 -20.47 17.49
C PHE A 474 -17.74 -20.57 18.16
N LEU A 475 -18.62 -21.45 17.66
CA LEU A 475 -19.94 -21.70 18.27
C LEU A 475 -19.88 -22.30 19.70
N SER A 476 -18.70 -22.69 20.18
CA SER A 476 -18.47 -23.30 21.49
C SER A 476 -17.70 -22.43 22.49
N GLY A 477 -17.24 -21.22 22.11
CA GLY A 477 -16.49 -20.28 22.95
C GLY A 477 -15.42 -19.48 22.17
N ASN A 478 -14.65 -18.59 22.84
CA ASN A 478 -13.63 -17.74 22.20
C ASN A 478 -12.65 -18.58 21.37
N SER A 479 -12.77 -18.49 20.04
CA SER A 479 -12.05 -19.31 19.06
C SER A 479 -11.27 -18.47 18.07
N GLY A 480 -10.98 -17.21 18.41
CA GLY A 480 -10.16 -16.33 17.60
C GLY A 480 -8.98 -15.79 18.40
N LYS A 481 -7.98 -15.27 17.69
CA LYS A 481 -6.77 -14.73 18.31
C LYS A 481 -7.04 -13.41 19.04
N GLU A 482 -6.41 -13.24 20.20
CA GLU A 482 -6.55 -12.05 21.04
C GLU A 482 -5.84 -10.82 20.43
N VAL A 483 -6.47 -9.65 20.62
CA VAL A 483 -5.95 -8.32 20.24
C VAL A 483 -5.54 -7.58 21.50
N PHE A 484 -4.37 -6.96 21.48
CA PHE A 484 -3.75 -6.35 22.66
C PHE A 484 -3.60 -4.83 22.54
N ASP A 485 -3.59 -4.14 23.68
CA ASP A 485 -3.06 -2.78 23.80
C ASP A 485 -1.57 -2.76 24.19
N GLY A 486 -0.98 -1.57 24.26
CA GLY A 486 0.43 -1.36 24.61
C GLY A 486 0.81 -1.71 26.06
N SER A 487 -0.17 -1.94 26.93
CA SER A 487 0.07 -2.50 28.27
C SER A 487 0.10 -4.03 28.27
N GLY A 488 -0.30 -4.65 27.16
CA GLY A 488 -0.48 -6.08 27.01
C GLY A 488 -1.85 -6.59 27.46
N ALA A 489 -2.82 -5.70 27.72
CA ALA A 489 -4.19 -6.09 28.06
C ALA A 489 -4.96 -6.48 26.79
N VAL A 490 -5.83 -7.48 26.90
CA VAL A 490 -6.70 -7.91 25.80
C VAL A 490 -7.83 -6.89 25.61
N ILE A 491 -7.94 -6.34 24.41
CA ILE A 491 -8.95 -5.34 24.02
C ILE A 491 -9.95 -5.87 22.99
N GLY A 492 -9.75 -7.09 22.49
CA GLY A 492 -10.64 -7.71 21.54
C GLY A 492 -10.18 -9.10 21.14
N VAL A 493 -10.94 -9.72 20.24
CA VAL A 493 -10.67 -11.04 19.69
C VAL A 493 -11.10 -11.11 18.23
N LEU A 494 -10.33 -11.77 17.38
CA LEU A 494 -10.76 -12.01 16.00
C LEU A 494 -12.04 -12.85 15.98
N THR A 495 -12.95 -12.57 15.04
CA THR A 495 -14.28 -13.18 15.00
C THR A 495 -14.68 -13.51 13.55
N PRO A 496 -15.58 -14.48 13.32
CA PRO A 496 -16.15 -14.71 11.99
C PRO A 496 -16.78 -13.45 11.37
N LEU A 497 -16.60 -13.25 10.06
CA LEU A 497 -17.10 -12.07 9.33
C LEU A 497 -18.62 -11.91 9.41
N PHE A 498 -19.37 -13.00 9.48
CA PHE A 498 -20.83 -12.92 9.60
C PHE A 498 -21.33 -12.21 10.88
N ASN A 499 -20.49 -12.09 11.93
CA ASN A 499 -20.84 -11.31 13.12
C ASN A 499 -20.79 -9.80 12.84
N VAL A 500 -19.87 -9.37 11.96
CA VAL A 500 -19.75 -7.97 11.52
C VAL A 500 -20.85 -7.64 10.50
N THR A 501 -21.13 -8.54 9.57
CA THR A 501 -22.09 -8.30 8.46
C THR A 501 -23.55 -8.58 8.84
N GLY A 502 -23.80 -9.17 10.01
CA GLY A 502 -25.14 -9.61 10.41
C GLY A 502 -25.66 -10.83 9.63
N GLY A 503 -24.79 -11.54 8.91
CA GLY A 503 -25.10 -12.85 8.33
C GLY A 503 -24.43 -13.14 6.99
N MET A 504 -24.39 -12.19 6.05
CA MET A 504 -23.80 -12.38 4.71
C MET A 504 -22.93 -11.18 4.32
N PRO A 505 -21.74 -11.39 3.72
CA PRO A 505 -21.12 -12.69 3.45
C PRO A 505 -20.69 -13.43 4.73
N LEU A 506 -20.57 -14.76 4.64
CA LEU A 506 -20.12 -15.61 5.74
C LEU A 506 -18.63 -15.44 6.03
N GLY A 507 -17.83 -15.41 4.95
CA GLY A 507 -16.39 -15.31 4.96
C GLY A 507 -15.83 -15.16 3.52
N PRO A 508 -14.51 -15.22 3.35
CA PRO A 508 -13.52 -15.48 4.38
C PRO A 508 -13.40 -14.34 5.41
N SER A 509 -12.99 -14.68 6.62
CA SER A 509 -12.90 -13.70 7.72
C SER A 509 -11.58 -12.94 7.80
N MET A 510 -10.60 -13.32 6.98
CA MET A 510 -9.29 -12.68 6.90
C MET A 510 -8.84 -12.50 5.45
N SER A 511 -8.11 -11.43 5.18
CA SER A 511 -7.43 -11.21 3.91
C SER A 511 -6.21 -12.12 3.76
N SER A 512 -5.49 -11.99 2.63
CA SER A 512 -4.13 -12.55 2.52
C SER A 512 -3.15 -11.70 3.34
N PRO A 513 -2.05 -12.29 3.85
CA PRO A 513 -1.06 -11.57 4.65
C PRO A 513 -0.10 -10.74 3.79
N VAL A 514 0.55 -9.78 4.43
CA VAL A 514 1.76 -9.07 3.99
C VAL A 514 2.84 -9.27 5.04
N ILE A 515 4.11 -9.41 4.65
CA ILE A 515 5.25 -9.43 5.60
C ILE A 515 6.08 -8.16 5.38
N ASP A 516 6.33 -7.41 6.44
CA ASP A 516 7.23 -6.24 6.43
C ASP A 516 8.71 -6.64 6.59
N ALA A 517 9.62 -5.66 6.66
CA ALA A 517 11.05 -5.94 6.73
C ALA A 517 11.49 -6.66 8.01
N ALA A 518 10.74 -6.54 9.11
CA ALA A 518 11.05 -7.19 10.39
C ALA A 518 10.40 -8.57 10.55
N GLY A 519 9.55 -8.97 9.61
CA GLY A 519 8.80 -10.22 9.71
C GLY A 519 7.43 -10.08 10.37
N ASN A 520 6.98 -8.85 10.65
CA ASN A 520 5.62 -8.62 11.13
C ASN A 520 4.62 -8.91 10.01
N VAL A 521 3.45 -9.44 10.39
CA VAL A 521 2.42 -9.84 9.42
C VAL A 521 1.25 -8.85 9.45
N TRP A 522 0.95 -8.22 8.32
CA TRP A 522 -0.16 -7.28 8.18
C TRP A 522 -1.33 -7.91 7.42
N PHE A 523 -2.56 -7.67 7.87
CA PHE A 523 -3.77 -8.24 7.27
C PHE A 523 -5.05 -7.53 7.74
N LEU A 524 -6.13 -7.66 6.96
CA LEU A 524 -7.48 -7.31 7.40
C LEU A 524 -8.16 -8.53 8.02
N SER A 525 -8.92 -8.31 9.10
CA SER A 525 -9.75 -9.33 9.73
C SER A 525 -11.02 -8.72 10.30
N ALA A 526 -12.07 -9.53 10.41
CA ALA A 526 -13.19 -9.25 11.29
C ALA A 526 -12.77 -9.40 12.77
N VAL A 527 -13.25 -8.51 13.63
CA VAL A 527 -12.90 -8.43 15.05
C VAL A 527 -14.10 -8.06 15.91
N GLU A 528 -14.13 -8.62 17.13
CA GLU A 528 -14.93 -8.10 18.24
C GLU A 528 -14.02 -7.27 19.16
N LEU A 529 -14.32 -5.99 19.33
CA LEU A 529 -13.57 -5.07 20.19
C LEU A 529 -14.37 -4.77 21.46
N PHE A 530 -13.78 -5.04 22.62
CA PHE A 530 -14.48 -4.99 23.89
C PHE A 530 -14.67 -3.56 24.41
N ASN A 531 -15.80 -3.33 25.08
CA ASN A 531 -16.12 -2.08 25.77
C ASN A 531 -16.07 -0.80 24.89
N ARG A 532 -16.36 -0.94 23.60
CA ARG A 532 -16.37 0.18 22.64
C ARG A 532 -17.71 0.90 22.58
N LEU A 533 -18.81 0.23 22.93
CA LEU A 533 -20.14 0.83 22.91
C LEU A 533 -20.54 1.43 24.27
N PRO A 534 -21.41 2.47 24.30
CA PRO A 534 -21.97 3.01 25.54
C PRO A 534 -22.60 1.92 26.42
N GLY A 535 -22.14 1.81 27.66
CA GLY A 535 -22.57 0.75 28.59
C GLY A 535 -21.68 -0.49 28.62
N GLY A 536 -20.53 -0.48 27.92
CA GLY A 536 -19.54 -1.56 27.95
C GLY A 536 -19.80 -2.69 26.95
N GLY A 537 -20.59 -2.42 25.91
CA GLY A 537 -20.82 -3.40 24.84
C GLY A 537 -19.61 -3.56 23.92
N SER A 538 -19.48 -4.72 23.30
CA SER A 538 -18.51 -4.95 22.23
C SER A 538 -18.96 -4.32 20.91
N ASP A 539 -18.00 -3.89 20.12
CA ASP A 539 -18.21 -3.46 18.73
C ASP A 539 -17.65 -4.52 17.76
N PHE A 540 -18.30 -4.68 16.62
CA PHE A 540 -17.95 -5.71 15.63
C PHE A 540 -17.59 -5.04 14.32
N ASP A 541 -16.30 -5.10 13.96
CA ASP A 541 -15.75 -4.34 12.85
C ASP A 541 -14.86 -5.18 11.95
N ASN A 542 -14.61 -4.66 10.75
CA ASN A 542 -13.41 -5.01 9.99
C ASN A 542 -12.27 -4.07 10.42
N ALA A 543 -11.10 -4.63 10.63
CA ALA A 543 -9.94 -3.88 11.09
C ALA A 543 -8.64 -4.34 10.43
N LEU A 544 -7.68 -3.41 10.37
CA LEU A 544 -6.31 -3.67 9.96
C LEU A 544 -5.46 -4.01 11.18
N PHE A 545 -4.74 -5.13 11.08
CA PHE A 545 -3.87 -5.62 12.14
C PHE A 545 -2.41 -5.66 11.67
N ARG A 546 -1.51 -5.42 12.62
CA ARG A 546 -0.11 -5.83 12.55
C ARG A 546 0.09 -6.92 13.60
N ALA A 547 0.32 -8.14 13.15
CA ALA A 547 0.82 -9.21 14.01
C ALA A 547 2.33 -8.99 14.20
N VAL A 548 2.69 -8.48 15.37
CA VAL A 548 4.07 -8.16 15.72
C VAL A 548 4.83 -9.44 16.05
N TYR A 549 6.00 -9.59 15.43
CA TYR A 549 6.82 -10.79 15.49
C TYR A 549 7.78 -10.80 16.69
N ASP A 550 7.93 -11.96 17.33
CA ASP A 550 8.98 -12.23 18.32
C ASP A 550 9.89 -13.36 17.81
N GLU A 551 11.16 -13.04 17.49
CA GLU A 551 12.12 -14.03 16.99
C GLU A 551 12.43 -15.14 18.00
N ALA A 552 12.51 -14.79 19.29
CA ALA A 552 13.01 -15.66 20.34
C ALA A 552 12.03 -16.82 20.59
N THR A 553 10.74 -16.52 20.54
CA THR A 553 9.67 -17.50 20.74
C THR A 553 9.05 -18.00 19.43
N PHE A 554 9.38 -17.38 18.29
CA PHE A 554 8.72 -17.62 17.01
C PHE A 554 7.20 -17.50 17.14
N SER A 555 6.74 -16.38 17.67
CA SER A 555 5.33 -16.13 17.95
C SER A 555 4.91 -14.74 17.45
N TYR A 556 3.60 -14.50 17.48
CA TYR A 556 2.98 -13.28 17.00
C TYR A 556 1.89 -12.81 17.95
N ARG A 557 1.83 -11.50 18.21
CA ARG A 557 0.72 -10.87 18.97
C ARG A 557 0.10 -9.75 18.15
N LEU A 558 -1.22 -9.58 18.29
CA LEU A 558 -1.98 -8.66 17.45
C LEU A 558 -2.02 -7.25 18.03
N GLU A 559 -1.55 -6.31 17.23
CA GLU A 559 -1.76 -4.88 17.36
C GLU A 559 -2.85 -4.45 16.40
N LEU A 560 -3.91 -3.83 16.93
CA LEU A 560 -4.89 -3.10 16.14
C LEU A 560 -4.26 -1.81 15.60
N VAL A 561 -4.24 -1.65 14.28
CA VAL A 561 -3.71 -0.47 13.60
C VAL A 561 -4.83 0.55 13.39
N LEU A 562 -5.89 0.16 12.69
CA LEU A 562 -7.10 0.97 12.50
C LEU A 562 -8.33 0.07 12.30
N GLU A 563 -9.51 0.65 12.49
CA GLU A 563 -10.80 -0.01 12.39
C GLU A 563 -11.76 0.77 11.48
N LEU A 564 -12.80 0.10 10.98
CA LEU A 564 -13.93 0.75 10.34
C LEU A 564 -14.52 1.82 11.29
N GLY A 565 -14.91 2.96 10.73
CA GLY A 565 -15.42 4.10 11.53
C GLY A 565 -14.34 5.02 12.10
N SER A 566 -13.05 4.68 11.95
CA SER A 566 -11.95 5.59 12.31
C SER A 566 -12.06 6.92 11.56
N VAL A 567 -11.90 8.03 12.27
CA VAL A 567 -11.96 9.39 11.75
C VAL A 567 -10.58 10.01 11.77
N PHE A 568 -10.18 10.64 10.66
CA PHE A 568 -8.91 11.33 10.52
C PHE A 568 -9.13 12.75 10.06
N ALA A 569 -8.31 13.67 10.56
CA ALA A 569 -8.22 15.00 9.98
C ALA A 569 -7.62 14.90 8.58
N GLY A 570 -8.18 15.65 7.63
CA GLY A 570 -7.56 15.96 6.36
C GLY A 570 -6.77 17.27 6.47
N PRO A 571 -5.42 17.25 6.57
CA PRO A 571 -4.62 18.46 6.76
C PRO A 571 -4.74 19.44 5.59
N ASN A 572 -5.11 18.92 4.43
CA ASN A 572 -5.10 19.62 3.17
C ASN A 572 -6.47 20.22 2.86
N SER A 573 -7.51 19.40 2.96
CA SER A 573 -8.89 19.85 2.84
C SER A 573 -9.31 20.70 4.04
N GLY A 574 -8.73 20.47 5.22
CA GLY A 574 -9.23 21.05 6.47
C GLY A 574 -10.49 20.36 7.00
N LEU A 575 -10.90 19.24 6.41
CA LEU A 575 -12.09 18.48 6.77
C LEU A 575 -11.70 17.12 7.35
N ASN A 576 -12.53 16.59 8.23
CA ASN A 576 -12.36 15.21 8.68
C ASN A 576 -12.90 14.24 7.63
N TYR A 577 -12.28 13.08 7.49
CA TYR A 577 -12.84 11.95 6.77
C TYR A 577 -12.93 10.71 7.65
N GLN A 578 -13.98 9.92 7.45
CA GLN A 578 -14.19 8.65 8.14
C GLN A 578 -14.00 7.48 7.18
N ILE A 579 -13.37 6.40 7.65
CA ILE A 579 -13.34 5.11 6.96
C ILE A 579 -14.73 4.47 7.02
N GLN A 580 -15.40 4.38 5.88
CA GLN A 580 -16.75 3.84 5.74
C GLN A 580 -16.75 2.34 5.46
N PHE A 581 -15.71 1.84 4.79
CA PHE A 581 -15.66 0.43 4.39
C PHE A 581 -14.23 -0.08 4.24
N LEU A 582 -14.00 -1.29 4.76
CA LEU A 582 -12.79 -2.08 4.57
C LEU A 582 -13.21 -3.47 4.07
N SER A 583 -12.81 -3.82 2.84
CA SER A 583 -13.25 -5.07 2.23
C SER A 583 -12.37 -6.25 2.60
N ILE A 584 -13.01 -7.38 2.94
CA ILE A 584 -12.36 -8.68 3.12
C ILE A 584 -12.93 -9.65 2.08
N ALA A 585 -14.23 -9.91 2.16
CA ALA A 585 -14.93 -10.85 1.29
C ALA A 585 -15.92 -10.14 0.37
N ASP A 586 -16.12 -10.72 -0.82
CA ASP A 586 -17.26 -10.43 -1.66
C ASP A 586 -18.42 -11.40 -1.35
N SER A 587 -19.39 -11.49 -2.25
CA SER A 587 -20.60 -12.30 -2.02
C SER A 587 -20.37 -13.80 -1.78
N ASN A 588 -19.23 -14.36 -2.21
CA ASN A 588 -19.00 -15.82 -2.18
C ASN A 588 -17.52 -16.24 -2.05
N SER A 589 -16.60 -15.29 -1.87
CA SER A 589 -15.17 -15.54 -1.83
C SER A 589 -14.41 -14.32 -1.29
N ILE A 590 -13.09 -14.33 -1.37
CA ILE A 590 -12.27 -13.17 -1.09
C ILE A 590 -12.53 -12.05 -2.11
N ASP A 591 -12.65 -10.81 -1.64
CA ASP A 591 -12.68 -9.65 -2.53
C ASP A 591 -11.29 -9.45 -3.16
N SER A 592 -11.20 -9.26 -4.48
CA SER A 592 -9.90 -9.00 -5.13
C SER A 592 -9.30 -7.65 -4.77
N ALA A 593 -10.11 -6.72 -4.26
CA ALA A 593 -9.68 -5.43 -3.75
C ALA A 593 -9.18 -5.48 -2.29
N THR A 594 -9.26 -6.63 -1.60
CA THR A 594 -8.74 -6.75 -0.24
C THR A 594 -7.20 -6.60 -0.19
N VAL A 595 -6.63 -6.80 0.99
CA VAL A 595 -5.19 -6.89 1.21
C VAL A 595 -4.64 -8.23 0.71
N PHE A 596 -3.62 -8.15 -0.12
CA PHE A 596 -2.76 -9.25 -0.56
C PHE A 596 -1.30 -8.92 -0.30
N SER A 597 -0.39 -9.89 -0.46
CA SER A 597 1.00 -9.68 -0.09
C SER A 597 1.66 -8.52 -0.83
N GLY A 598 1.16 -8.12 -2.01
CA GLY A 598 1.57 -6.93 -2.75
C GLY A 598 1.28 -5.57 -2.10
N ASN A 599 0.50 -5.50 -1.01
CA ASN A 599 0.03 -4.25 -0.42
C ASN A 599 1.02 -3.51 0.49
N GLY A 600 2.10 -4.14 0.94
CA GLY A 600 3.10 -3.49 1.78
C GLY A 600 4.52 -3.70 1.28
N ALA A 601 5.40 -2.80 1.72
CA ALA A 601 6.81 -2.81 1.36
C ALA A 601 7.56 -3.96 2.05
N SER A 602 8.62 -4.45 1.41
CA SER A 602 9.55 -5.43 2.00
C SER A 602 10.87 -4.82 2.49
N HIS A 603 10.93 -3.49 2.59
CA HIS A 603 12.07 -2.73 3.09
C HIS A 603 11.64 -1.84 4.27
N THR A 604 12.60 -1.31 5.00
CA THR A 604 12.37 -0.36 6.11
C THR A 604 12.07 1.04 5.58
N TRP A 605 11.38 1.85 6.40
CA TRP A 605 11.20 3.28 6.14
C TRP A 605 12.55 4.00 6.13
N ASN A 606 12.73 4.97 5.24
CA ASN A 606 13.98 5.73 5.09
C ASN A 606 15.25 4.88 4.89
N ASN A 607 15.10 3.61 4.50
CA ASN A 607 16.22 2.67 4.38
C ASN A 607 17.04 2.56 5.69
N VAL A 608 16.40 2.79 6.84
CA VAL A 608 17.06 2.64 8.14
C VAL A 608 17.48 1.17 8.29
N PRO A 609 18.73 0.88 8.70
CA PRO A 609 19.18 -0.50 8.89
C PRO A 609 18.25 -1.24 9.85
N LEU A 610 17.80 -2.44 9.45
CA LEU A 610 16.85 -3.22 10.25
C LEU A 610 17.41 -3.59 11.64
N ASP A 611 18.72 -3.77 11.74
CA ASP A 611 19.42 -4.10 12.99
C ASP A 611 19.30 -3.00 14.06
N ASP A 612 18.98 -1.76 13.65
CA ASP A 612 18.85 -0.61 14.55
C ASP A 612 17.41 -0.43 15.08
N LEU A 613 16.46 -1.22 14.59
CA LEU A 613 15.05 -1.11 14.92
C LEU A 613 14.65 -2.16 15.95
N SER A 614 13.51 -2.02 16.61
CA SER A 614 12.80 -3.13 17.28
C SER A 614 11.69 -3.67 16.37
N ASN A 615 11.16 -4.88 16.56
CA ASN A 615 10.11 -5.39 15.66
C ASN A 615 8.82 -4.57 15.74
N GLU A 616 8.61 -3.88 16.86
CA GLU A 616 7.48 -2.98 17.08
C GLU A 616 7.66 -1.63 16.38
N ASP A 617 8.90 -1.24 16.05
CA ASP A 617 9.20 0.07 15.50
C ASP A 617 8.43 0.31 14.18
N PRO A 618 7.70 1.43 14.04
CA PRO A 618 6.92 1.69 12.82
C PRO A 618 7.78 1.77 11.56
N ARG A 619 9.09 2.06 11.68
CA ARG A 619 10.04 2.11 10.57
C ARG A 619 10.37 0.72 9.99
N THR A 620 9.96 -0.38 10.62
CA THR A 620 10.08 -1.71 10.00
C THR A 620 9.19 -1.86 8.76
N SER A 621 8.17 -1.01 8.64
CA SER A 621 7.32 -0.91 7.46
C SER A 621 7.80 0.23 6.56
N GLY A 622 8.21 -0.09 5.34
CA GLY A 622 8.49 0.88 4.28
C GLY A 622 7.23 1.55 3.71
N GLY A 623 6.06 1.19 4.22
CA GLY A 623 4.76 1.68 3.78
C GLY A 623 3.79 0.53 3.55
N PHE A 624 2.50 0.87 3.62
CA PHE A 624 1.39 -0.04 3.37
C PHE A 624 0.29 0.73 2.65
N VAL A 625 -0.37 0.09 1.68
CA VAL A 625 -1.54 0.66 1.00
C VAL A 625 -2.73 -0.24 1.13
N LEU A 626 -3.90 0.35 1.28
CA LEU A 626 -5.16 -0.35 1.20
C LEU A 626 -6.26 0.53 0.62
N GLN A 627 -7.22 -0.10 -0.03
CA GLN A 627 -8.42 0.55 -0.47
C GLN A 627 -9.38 0.64 0.70
N ALA A 628 -10.00 1.80 0.80
CA ALA A 628 -11.15 2.03 1.65
C ALA A 628 -12.22 2.82 0.88
N SER A 629 -13.47 2.69 1.30
CA SER A 629 -14.41 3.79 1.10
C SER A 629 -14.22 4.79 2.24
N ILE A 630 -14.16 6.08 1.91
CA ILE A 630 -14.04 7.18 2.86
C ILE A 630 -15.13 8.21 2.58
N ALA A 631 -15.65 8.85 3.63
CA ALA A 631 -16.57 9.99 3.51
C ALA A 631 -15.98 11.21 4.19
N TYR A 632 -15.99 12.35 3.52
CA TYR A 632 -15.63 13.64 4.11
C TYR A 632 -16.85 14.30 4.73
N ASP A 633 -16.70 14.81 5.95
CA ASP A 633 -17.72 15.64 6.63
C ASP A 633 -17.67 17.06 6.04
N VAL A 634 -18.50 17.31 5.03
CA VAL A 634 -18.45 18.53 4.22
C VAL A 634 -19.18 19.69 4.88
N ASP A 635 -20.25 19.41 5.63
CA ASP A 635 -21.03 20.44 6.32
C ASP A 635 -20.65 20.63 7.80
N GLY A 636 -19.76 19.78 8.33
CA GLY A 636 -19.16 19.92 9.65
C GLY A 636 -20.10 19.55 10.78
N ASP A 637 -21.11 18.70 10.51
CA ASP A 637 -22.11 18.31 11.50
C ASP A 637 -21.68 17.09 12.35
N GLY A 638 -20.55 16.46 12.00
CA GLY A 638 -19.99 15.31 12.69
C GLY A 638 -20.67 13.98 12.35
N THR A 639 -21.57 13.98 11.37
CA THR A 639 -22.06 12.79 10.70
C THR A 639 -21.29 12.58 9.39
N TYR A 640 -21.38 11.37 8.84
CA TYR A 640 -20.68 10.98 7.61
C TYR A 640 -21.69 10.28 6.71
N ASP A 641 -22.56 11.08 6.11
CA ASP A 641 -23.74 10.61 5.40
C ASP A 641 -23.38 9.92 4.07
N ASN A 642 -23.72 8.64 3.95
CA ASN A 642 -23.64 7.93 2.68
C ASN A 642 -24.97 8.07 1.89
N GLY A 643 -24.89 8.51 0.62
CA GLY A 643 -25.97 8.36 -0.34
C GLY A 643 -27.19 9.25 -0.06
N GLY A 644 -27.10 10.53 -0.43
CA GLY A 644 -28.22 11.49 -0.38
C GLY A 644 -28.05 12.62 0.62
N GLY A 645 -26.98 12.59 1.43
CA GLY A 645 -26.51 13.69 2.28
C GLY A 645 -25.61 14.69 1.53
N VAL A 646 -24.98 15.59 2.30
CA VAL A 646 -24.07 16.62 1.79
C VAL A 646 -22.63 16.08 1.64
N ASP A 647 -22.29 15.04 2.39
CA ASP A 647 -20.95 14.46 2.46
C ASP A 647 -20.50 13.74 1.20
N GLU A 648 -19.20 13.85 0.91
CA GLU A 648 -18.61 13.28 -0.29
C GLU A 648 -17.91 11.95 0.01
N GLU A 649 -18.47 10.86 -0.53
CA GLU A 649 -17.90 9.51 -0.42
C GLU A 649 -17.01 9.15 -1.61
N TYR A 650 -15.81 8.63 -1.33
CA TYR A 650 -14.84 8.19 -2.32
C TYR A 650 -14.32 6.80 -2.02
N ASN A 651 -14.08 6.01 -3.07
CA ASN A 651 -13.12 4.92 -2.98
C ASN A 651 -11.71 5.47 -3.18
N ALA A 652 -10.84 5.26 -2.20
CA ALA A 652 -9.47 5.78 -2.21
C ALA A 652 -8.46 4.68 -1.85
N LEU A 653 -7.28 4.79 -2.44
CA LEU A 653 -6.10 4.09 -1.96
C LEU A 653 -5.50 4.91 -0.81
N LEU A 654 -5.67 4.43 0.41
CA LEU A 654 -5.03 4.97 1.59
C LEU A 654 -3.58 4.50 1.66
N PHE A 655 -2.68 5.39 2.02
CA PHE A 655 -1.31 5.07 2.35
C PHE A 655 -1.12 5.18 3.86
N ILE A 656 -0.42 4.20 4.45
CA ILE A 656 0.02 4.17 5.83
C ILE A 656 1.54 4.05 5.84
N GLY A 657 2.23 4.95 6.53
CA GLY A 657 3.69 4.95 6.62
C GLY A 657 4.18 5.46 7.96
N SER A 658 5.47 5.30 8.23
CA SER A 658 6.10 5.88 9.43
C SER A 658 6.18 7.40 9.30
N MET A 659 5.88 8.11 10.38
CA MET A 659 6.02 9.58 10.51
C MET A 659 7.34 9.98 11.18
N ILE A 660 8.22 9.00 11.41
CA ILE A 660 9.52 9.27 12.01
C ILE A 660 10.47 9.79 10.94
N ASP A 661 10.76 11.09 11.03
CA ASP A 661 11.82 11.72 10.27
C ASP A 661 13.16 11.05 10.62
N ALA A 662 14.02 10.85 9.61
CA ALA A 662 15.34 10.25 9.83
C ALA A 662 16.32 11.21 10.55
N GLY A 663 15.83 12.34 11.09
CA GLY A 663 16.63 13.46 11.52
C GLY A 663 17.22 14.22 10.32
N PRO A 664 18.06 15.24 10.56
CA PRO A 664 18.83 15.87 9.50
C PRO A 664 19.57 14.79 8.71
N GLN A 665 19.49 14.82 7.38
CA GLN A 665 20.18 13.86 6.51
C GLN A 665 21.54 14.40 6.07
N PRO A 666 22.49 13.51 5.71
CA PRO A 666 23.68 13.90 4.97
C PRO A 666 23.33 14.87 3.84
N CYS A 667 23.88 16.08 3.88
CA CYS A 667 23.55 17.09 2.89
C CYS A 667 24.17 16.81 1.50
N ASN A 668 25.21 15.96 1.46
CA ASN A 668 25.85 15.44 0.26
C ASN A 668 26.80 14.27 0.63
N ASP A 669 27.52 13.75 -0.37
CA ASP A 669 28.51 12.66 -0.24
C ASP A 669 29.73 13.00 0.64
N ALA A 670 29.75 14.14 1.33
CA ALA A 670 30.80 14.51 2.28
C ALA A 670 30.29 14.65 3.73
N ASP A 671 29.00 14.46 3.99
CA ASP A 671 28.37 14.60 5.31
C ASP A 671 28.25 13.23 5.98
N PHE A 672 29.38 12.75 6.52
CA PHE A 672 29.55 11.37 7.02
C PHE A 672 29.19 11.20 8.50
N ALA A 673 29.00 12.28 9.26
CA ALA A 673 28.80 12.22 10.69
C ALA A 673 27.80 13.26 11.20
N GLU A 674 27.15 12.94 12.32
CA GLU A 674 26.31 13.91 13.00
C GLU A 674 27.11 15.10 13.57
N PRO A 675 26.51 16.31 13.61
CA PRO A 675 25.16 16.64 13.15
C PRO A 675 25.09 16.78 11.63
N TYR A 676 24.27 15.93 11.00
CA TYR A 676 24.02 15.95 9.57
C TYR A 676 23.35 17.29 9.15
N GLY A 677 23.58 17.71 7.91
CA GLY A 677 23.26 19.04 7.42
C GLY A 677 24.35 20.09 7.69
N VAL A 678 25.47 19.70 8.32
CA VAL A 678 26.58 20.60 8.65
C VAL A 678 27.92 19.90 8.43
N LEU A 679 28.58 20.20 7.30
CA LEU A 679 29.94 19.73 7.06
C LEU A 679 30.93 20.33 8.06
N ASN A 680 31.57 19.45 8.82
CA ASN A 680 32.52 19.80 9.85
C ASN A 680 33.67 18.78 9.92
N PHE A 681 34.47 18.86 10.98
CA PHE A 681 35.65 18.01 11.14
C PHE A 681 35.28 16.52 11.36
N PHE A 682 34.14 16.24 12.00
CA PHE A 682 33.69 14.89 12.28
C PHE A 682 33.33 14.11 11.01
N ASP A 683 32.86 14.78 9.96
CA ASP A 683 32.62 14.16 8.65
C ASP A 683 33.91 13.69 8.00
N VAL A 684 34.94 14.55 8.00
CA VAL A 684 36.27 14.20 7.51
C VAL A 684 36.82 13.01 8.30
N GLN A 685 36.63 13.02 9.62
CA GLN A 685 37.08 11.92 10.47
C GLN A 685 36.34 10.62 10.15
N ALA A 686 35.02 10.65 9.99
CA ALA A 686 34.20 9.49 9.70
C ALA A 686 34.47 8.93 8.29
N PHE A 687 34.64 9.79 7.28
CA PHE A 687 35.09 9.39 5.95
C PHE A 687 36.45 8.68 6.01
N LEU A 688 37.45 9.27 6.69
CA LEU A 688 38.78 8.66 6.79
C LEU A 688 38.75 7.31 7.52
N GLN A 689 37.89 7.17 8.54
CA GLN A 689 37.68 5.89 9.23
C GLN A 689 37.07 4.85 8.28
N ALA A 690 35.97 5.20 7.61
CA ALA A 690 35.29 4.33 6.64
C ALA A 690 36.22 3.94 5.47
N PHE A 691 36.96 4.91 4.91
CA PHE A 691 37.93 4.72 3.84
C PHE A 691 39.06 3.78 4.27
N SER A 692 39.62 3.97 5.48
CA SER A 692 40.68 3.09 6.01
C SER A 692 40.22 1.66 6.30
N ALA A 693 38.92 1.48 6.59
CA ALA A 693 38.30 0.18 6.83
C ALA A 693 37.82 -0.50 5.53
N HIS A 694 37.98 0.15 4.37
CA HIS A 694 37.38 -0.26 3.10
C HIS A 694 35.86 -0.52 3.24
N ASN A 695 35.18 0.32 4.02
CA ASN A 695 33.73 0.24 4.17
C ASN A 695 33.08 0.76 2.88
N PRO A 696 32.15 0.01 2.24
CA PRO A 696 31.51 0.40 0.98
C PRO A 696 30.97 1.84 0.91
N ILE A 697 30.59 2.45 2.04
CA ILE A 697 30.14 3.85 2.06
C ILE A 697 31.22 4.87 1.66
N ALA A 698 32.49 4.50 1.71
CA ALA A 698 33.62 5.35 1.31
C ALA A 698 34.09 5.13 -0.15
N ASP A 699 33.45 4.22 -0.90
CA ASP A 699 33.68 4.02 -2.35
C ASP A 699 32.70 4.93 -3.13
N LEU A 700 33.04 6.22 -3.18
CA LEU A 700 32.18 7.26 -3.73
C LEU A 700 32.11 7.24 -5.25
N VAL A 701 33.02 6.52 -5.93
CA VAL A 701 32.94 6.27 -7.38
C VAL A 701 32.29 4.93 -7.73
N ALA A 702 31.99 4.10 -6.71
CA ALA A 702 31.34 2.80 -6.82
C ALA A 702 32.05 1.81 -7.78
N ASP A 703 33.39 1.84 -7.80
CA ASP A 703 34.20 0.98 -8.69
C ASP A 703 34.83 -0.22 -7.96
N GLY A 704 34.56 -0.36 -6.65
CA GLY A 704 35.11 -1.39 -5.79
C GLY A 704 36.55 -1.12 -5.34
N GLN A 705 37.13 0.04 -5.63
CA GLN A 705 38.49 0.42 -5.27
C GLN A 705 38.53 1.70 -4.42
N PHE A 706 38.90 1.56 -3.14
CA PHE A 706 39.12 2.69 -2.23
C PHE A 706 40.44 3.39 -2.52
N ASN A 707 40.41 4.44 -3.35
CA ASN A 707 41.62 5.09 -3.85
C ASN A 707 41.48 6.63 -3.87
N PHE A 708 42.42 7.29 -4.55
CA PHE A 708 42.45 8.76 -4.61
C PHE A 708 41.19 9.37 -5.23
N PHE A 709 40.50 8.65 -6.13
CA PHE A 709 39.31 9.15 -6.80
C PHE A 709 38.12 9.31 -5.81
N ASP A 710 37.96 8.42 -4.83
CA ASP A 710 36.95 8.61 -3.77
C ASP A 710 37.26 9.82 -2.90
N VAL A 711 38.54 9.97 -2.51
CA VAL A 711 39.00 11.14 -1.74
C VAL A 711 38.76 12.42 -2.54
N GLN A 712 38.94 12.39 -3.86
CA GLN A 712 38.66 13.53 -4.72
C GLN A 712 37.16 13.86 -4.76
N VAL A 713 36.27 12.87 -4.89
CA VAL A 713 34.82 13.07 -4.85
C VAL A 713 34.39 13.63 -3.49
N PHE A 714 34.90 13.06 -2.39
CA PHE A 714 34.66 13.55 -1.04
C PHE A 714 35.07 15.02 -0.90
N LEU A 715 36.29 15.40 -1.32
CA LEU A 715 36.77 16.78 -1.21
C LEU A 715 35.97 17.75 -2.09
N GLN A 716 35.49 17.31 -3.26
CA GLN A 716 34.62 18.11 -4.11
C GLN A 716 33.29 18.38 -3.43
N ALA A 717 32.62 17.35 -2.93
CA ALA A 717 31.39 17.47 -2.16
C ALA A 717 31.60 18.31 -0.88
N PHE A 718 32.72 18.12 -0.17
CA PHE A 718 33.02 18.87 1.04
C PHE A 718 33.21 20.36 0.75
N SER A 719 33.89 20.69 -0.35
CA SER A 719 34.10 22.08 -0.79
C SER A 719 32.84 22.76 -1.31
N ALA A 720 31.86 21.99 -1.81
CA ALA A 720 30.58 22.50 -2.25
C ALA A 720 29.71 22.97 -1.08
N GLY A 721 29.97 22.48 0.14
CA GLY A 721 29.18 22.78 1.33
C GLY A 721 27.83 22.06 1.35
N CYS A 722 27.08 22.23 2.44
CA CYS A 722 25.67 21.86 2.48
C CYS A 722 24.81 22.93 1.77
N PRO A 723 23.91 22.54 0.84
CA PRO A 723 22.99 23.46 0.15
C PRO A 723 22.04 24.25 1.06
#